data_AF-A0A7J7VZ07-F1
#
_entry.id   AF-A0A7J7VZ07-F1
#
_cell.length_a   1.000
_cell.length_b   1.000
_cell.length_c   1.000
_cell.angle_alpha   90.00
_cell.angle_beta   90.00
_cell.angle_gamma   90.00
#
_symmetry.space_group_name_H-M   'P 1'
#
loop_
_entity.id
_entity.type
_entity.pdbx_description
1 polymer ?
#
loop_
_entity_poly.entity_id
_entity_poly.type
_entity_poly.pdbx_seq_one_letter_code
_entity_poly.pdbx_strand_id
1 'polypeptide(L)'
;MDSWVLPWSLLAASCLVVSGLPTPENFVKDIDGGIDQDIFDINEALGLDLFEGDIRLDGVQDRNSIIGENYRWPQTIPYVLEDSLEMNAKGVILNAFERYRLKTCIDFKPWTGETNYISVFKGSGCWSSVGNRRVGKQSLSIGENCDRIATIQHEFLHALGFWHEQSRSDRDDYVSIMWDRIQSGKENNFNTYDDKVSDALNVPYDYTSVMHYSKTAFRNGTEPTIVTRIPDFMDVIGQRMDFSDSDLLKLNRLYNCSSSLSFMDSCSFELENVCGMIQGSGDSADWQRLSRVPGGPESDHSNMGQCAGAGFFMHFDSSAVNAGAAATLESRTLYPKRGFQCLQFFLYNSGGAGDQLNIYIREYSAGAPNGTVVLVEEIKDIPTGSWQLYHVTLKVTNKFRVVFGGVRGAGASLGGLSIDDINLSETRCPHHIWRIRNVTQLIGSPNGTLYSPPFYSPKGYAFQISLILSQPTNAGIYFHLISGANDDQLEWPCPWQQATMTLLDQNPDIRRRMSNQRSVTTDPLLTTGDDGKSYFWDRPSKVGEVDFFPNGTQFRRGRGAGTSAFITHERLKSRDFIKGDDVYILLTVEDISHLNTTSPQPVPTAGIPTASTTTARTTTARIPDLCVKFTCENDGVCTVRDGKAECRCPSGEDWWYMGERCEKRGSTRDTIVIAVSSTAAVFGAMLVVTLVSVYCTRKRYRQKMGSNAADVPVENEHAF
;
A
#
# COMPACT_ATOMS: atom_id res chain seq x y z
N MET A 1 -49.73 42.19 -61.74
CA MET A 1 -49.70 42.86 -60.43
C MET A 1 -49.59 41.75 -59.39
N ASP A 2 -48.48 41.40 -58.77
CA ASP A 2 -47.10 41.89 -58.71
C ASP A 2 -46.19 40.71 -58.30
N SER A 3 -44.89 40.84 -58.61
CA SER A 3 -43.67 40.17 -58.10
C SER A 3 -43.78 38.91 -57.21
N TRP A 4 -43.22 37.77 -57.61
CA TRP A 4 -41.79 37.35 -57.52
C TRP A 4 -41.31 36.83 -56.14
N VAL A 5 -40.77 35.60 -56.19
CA VAL A 5 -39.74 34.96 -55.35
C VAL A 5 -40.16 34.31 -54.01
N LEU A 6 -40.00 32.98 -53.96
CA LEU A 6 -39.07 32.29 -53.03
C LEU A 6 -38.83 30.82 -53.48
N PRO A 7 -37.62 30.45 -53.95
CA PRO A 7 -37.21 29.07 -54.20
C PRO A 7 -36.24 28.54 -53.13
N TRP A 8 -36.31 27.22 -52.92
CA TRP A 8 -35.29 26.21 -52.57
C TRP A 8 -34.01 26.63 -51.84
N SER A 9 -33.74 25.99 -50.68
CA SER A 9 -32.41 25.55 -50.17
C SER A 9 -32.64 24.75 -48.87
N LEU A 10 -32.60 23.41 -48.87
CA LEU A 10 -31.44 22.59 -48.46
C LEU A 10 -30.57 23.26 -47.39
N LEU A 11 -30.87 22.99 -46.11
CA LEU A 11 -29.92 23.16 -45.00
C LEU A 11 -29.42 21.77 -44.61
N ALA A 12 -28.23 21.45 -45.11
CA ALA A 12 -27.40 20.38 -44.60
C ALA A 12 -26.94 20.77 -43.19
N ALA A 13 -27.53 20.13 -42.17
CA ALA A 13 -26.91 20.07 -40.86
C ALA A 13 -25.87 18.94 -40.90
N SER A 14 -24.61 19.31 -41.14
CA SER A 14 -23.46 18.46 -40.94
C SER A 14 -23.34 18.11 -39.45
N CYS A 15 -24.04 17.06 -39.03
CA CYS A 15 -23.68 16.30 -37.85
C CYS A 15 -22.37 15.58 -38.17
N LEU A 16 -21.23 16.20 -37.82
CA LEU A 16 -19.98 15.46 -37.64
C LEU A 16 -20.15 14.61 -36.38
N VAL A 17 -20.81 13.47 -36.55
CA VAL A 17 -20.70 12.34 -35.63
C VAL A 17 -19.25 11.87 -35.76
N VAL A 18 -18.39 12.31 -34.85
CA VAL A 18 -17.10 11.65 -34.62
C VAL A 18 -17.43 10.35 -33.92
N SER A 19 -17.83 9.35 -34.69
CA SER A 19 -17.75 7.96 -34.26
C SER A 19 -16.28 7.63 -34.11
N GLY A 20 -15.80 7.50 -32.87
CA GLY A 20 -14.55 6.80 -32.62
C GLY A 20 -14.68 5.42 -33.25
N LEU A 21 -13.98 5.20 -34.37
CA LEU A 21 -13.90 3.88 -34.97
C LEU A 21 -13.28 2.94 -33.93
N PRO A 22 -13.76 1.69 -33.83
CA PRO A 22 -13.07 0.68 -33.05
C PRO A 22 -11.62 0.63 -33.51
N THR A 23 -10.67 0.72 -32.58
CA THR A 23 -9.27 0.44 -32.88
C THR A 23 -9.22 -0.95 -33.52
N PRO A 24 -8.63 -1.11 -34.71
CA PRO A 24 -8.45 -2.42 -35.30
C PRO A 24 -7.75 -3.35 -34.29
N GLU A 25 -8.17 -4.61 -34.18
CA GLU A 25 -7.53 -5.60 -33.28
C GLU A 25 -6.00 -5.68 -33.47
N ASN A 26 -5.50 -5.24 -34.63
CA ASN A 26 -4.08 -5.19 -34.97
C ASN A 26 -3.30 -3.99 -34.40
N PHE A 27 -3.95 -2.97 -33.81
CA PHE A 27 -3.26 -1.74 -33.34
C PHE A 27 -2.77 -1.82 -31.88
N VAL A 28 -3.09 -2.91 -31.19
CA VAL A 28 -2.79 -3.11 -29.77
C VAL A 28 -2.14 -4.48 -29.59
N LYS A 29 -1.04 -4.55 -28.84
CA LYS A 29 -0.42 -5.79 -28.37
C LYS A 29 -1.00 -6.13 -26.99
N ASP A 30 -1.86 -7.14 -26.97
CA ASP A 30 -2.31 -7.76 -25.73
C ASP A 30 -1.23 -8.72 -25.22
N ILE A 31 -0.63 -8.40 -24.08
CA ILE A 31 0.40 -9.22 -23.44
C ILE A 31 -0.16 -10.53 -22.89
N ASP A 32 -1.48 -10.62 -22.69
CA ASP A 32 -2.15 -11.84 -22.25
C ASP A 32 -2.73 -12.65 -23.43
N GLY A 33 -2.51 -12.21 -24.68
CA GLY A 33 -2.93 -12.95 -25.88
C GLY A 33 -4.44 -13.15 -26.00
N GLY A 34 -5.25 -12.28 -25.40
CA GLY A 34 -6.72 -12.38 -25.38
C GLY A 34 -7.27 -13.36 -24.34
N ILE A 35 -6.42 -13.91 -23.46
CA ILE A 35 -6.80 -14.94 -22.50
C ILE A 35 -6.42 -14.51 -21.08
N ASP A 36 -7.36 -14.59 -20.15
CA ASP A 36 -7.08 -14.42 -18.72
C ASP A 36 -6.51 -15.72 -18.13
N GLN A 37 -5.24 -16.01 -18.40
CA GLN A 37 -4.54 -17.17 -17.83
C GLN A 37 -4.08 -16.87 -16.40
N ASP A 38 -4.35 -17.80 -15.49
CA ASP A 38 -3.82 -17.81 -14.12
C ASP A 38 -2.51 -18.63 -14.04
N ILE A 39 -1.82 -18.59 -12.89
CA ILE A 39 -0.57 -19.32 -12.60
C ILE A 39 -0.69 -20.80 -13.01
N PHE A 40 -1.78 -21.44 -12.61
CA PHE A 40 -2.03 -22.86 -12.87
C PHE A 40 -2.22 -23.17 -14.35
N ASP A 41 -2.85 -22.25 -15.11
CA ASP A 41 -3.04 -22.42 -16.55
C ASP A 41 -1.70 -22.29 -17.30
N ILE A 42 -0.84 -21.35 -16.89
CA ILE A 42 0.50 -21.16 -17.45
C ILE A 42 1.35 -22.41 -17.24
N ASN A 43 1.42 -22.91 -16.00
CA ASN A 43 2.23 -24.07 -15.67
C ASN A 43 1.72 -25.35 -16.31
N GLU A 44 0.40 -25.52 -16.36
CA GLU A 44 -0.24 -26.67 -17.01
C GLU A 44 0.02 -26.67 -18.52
N ALA A 45 -0.09 -25.51 -19.19
CA ALA A 45 0.22 -25.38 -20.62
C ALA A 45 1.68 -25.74 -20.95
N LEU A 46 2.59 -25.59 -19.97
CA LEU A 46 4.00 -25.96 -20.06
C LEU A 46 4.28 -27.41 -19.63
N GLY A 47 3.27 -28.15 -19.15
CA GLY A 47 3.42 -29.52 -18.66
C GLY A 47 4.28 -29.65 -17.41
N LEU A 48 4.35 -28.59 -16.60
CA LEU A 48 5.10 -28.58 -15.34
C LEU A 48 4.28 -29.34 -14.30
N ASP A 49 4.56 -30.62 -14.14
CA ASP A 49 3.88 -31.50 -13.17
C ASP A 49 4.35 -31.23 -11.73
N LEU A 50 4.15 -29.98 -11.30
CA LEU A 50 4.48 -29.47 -9.97
C LEU A 50 3.35 -29.81 -9.00
N PHE A 51 3.69 -29.88 -7.72
CA PHE A 51 2.69 -30.11 -6.68
C PHE A 51 1.74 -28.92 -6.61
N GLU A 52 0.44 -29.16 -6.65
CA GLU A 52 -0.56 -28.09 -6.67
C GLU A 52 -0.26 -27.05 -7.78
N GLY A 53 0.30 -27.48 -8.91
CA GLY A 53 0.53 -26.64 -10.07
C GLY A 53 1.77 -25.74 -10.03
N ASP A 54 2.19 -25.23 -8.88
CA ASP A 54 3.28 -24.24 -8.75
C ASP A 54 4.17 -24.43 -7.50
N ILE A 55 3.96 -25.49 -6.72
CA ILE A 55 4.81 -25.78 -5.58
C ILE A 55 5.90 -26.77 -5.98
N ARG A 56 7.15 -26.32 -5.85
CA ARG A 56 8.32 -27.19 -6.01
C ARG A 56 8.67 -27.87 -4.69
N LEU A 57 8.36 -29.17 -4.61
CA LEU A 57 8.77 -30.02 -3.50
C LEU A 57 10.25 -30.42 -3.63
N ASP A 58 11.01 -30.29 -2.55
CA ASP A 58 12.35 -30.88 -2.47
C ASP A 58 12.22 -32.36 -2.11
N GLY A 59 13.01 -33.27 -2.69
CA GLY A 59 12.92 -34.72 -2.46
C GLY A 59 13.12 -35.23 -1.02
N VAL A 60 13.36 -34.34 -0.05
CA VAL A 60 13.42 -34.59 1.40
C VAL A 60 12.11 -34.20 2.11
N GLN A 61 11.22 -33.52 1.39
CA GLN A 61 9.88 -33.19 1.82
C GLN A 61 9.06 -34.48 1.72
N ASP A 62 9.08 -35.28 2.79
CA ASP A 62 7.89 -36.07 3.12
C ASP A 62 6.71 -35.10 3.04
N ARG A 63 5.52 -35.56 2.65
CA ARG A 63 4.27 -34.75 2.58
C ARG A 63 3.83 -34.18 3.94
N ASN A 64 4.75 -34.13 4.91
CA ASN A 64 4.66 -33.65 6.25
C ASN A 64 5.24 -32.22 6.31
N SER A 65 4.35 -31.25 6.38
CA SER A 65 4.44 -29.99 7.14
C SER A 65 5.62 -29.02 7.03
N ILE A 66 5.28 -27.74 6.88
CA ILE A 66 6.18 -26.59 7.08
C ILE A 66 5.84 -25.86 8.39
N ILE A 67 5.12 -26.51 9.30
CA ILE A 67 4.97 -26.05 10.68
C ILE A 67 6.28 -26.28 11.41
N GLY A 68 7.06 -25.20 11.54
CA GLY A 68 8.27 -25.18 12.35
C GLY A 68 9.10 -23.92 12.11
N GLU A 69 9.66 -23.38 13.18
CA GLU A 69 10.57 -22.21 13.12
C GLU A 69 11.76 -22.43 12.17
N ASN A 70 12.13 -23.70 11.94
CA ASN A 70 13.22 -24.07 11.05
C ASN A 70 12.99 -23.65 9.59
N TYR A 71 11.75 -23.55 9.12
CA TYR A 71 11.45 -23.17 7.73
C TYR A 71 11.14 -21.67 7.57
N ARG A 72 11.35 -20.86 8.60
CA ARG A 72 11.15 -19.42 8.53
C ARG A 72 12.37 -18.73 7.90
N TRP A 73 12.09 -17.73 7.08
CA TRP A 73 13.10 -16.76 6.69
C TRP A 73 13.36 -15.77 7.84
N PRO A 74 14.52 -15.10 7.90
CA PRO A 74 14.61 -13.85 8.64
C PRO A 74 13.61 -12.82 8.11
N GLN A 75 13.19 -11.85 8.95
CA GLN A 75 12.27 -10.77 8.55
C GLN A 75 12.78 -9.98 7.33
N THR A 76 14.11 -9.86 7.16
CA THR A 76 14.70 -9.29 5.94
C THR A 76 15.28 -10.39 5.07
N ILE A 77 14.64 -10.68 3.94
CA ILE A 77 14.99 -11.78 3.05
C ILE A 77 16.06 -11.32 2.03
N PRO A 78 17.22 -11.99 1.97
CA PRO A 78 18.21 -11.73 0.93
C PRO A 78 17.72 -12.26 -0.43
N TYR A 79 17.84 -11.45 -1.49
CA TYR A 79 17.43 -11.85 -2.85
C TYR A 79 18.49 -11.56 -3.91
N VAL A 80 18.42 -12.31 -5.01
CA VAL A 80 19.11 -12.02 -6.28
C VAL A 80 18.06 -12.01 -7.39
N LEU A 81 18.09 -10.96 -8.24
CA LEU A 81 17.35 -10.94 -9.50
C LEU A 81 18.31 -11.35 -10.61
N GLU A 82 18.16 -12.57 -11.12
CA GLU A 82 19.05 -13.12 -12.12
C GLU A 82 18.87 -12.42 -13.48
N ASP A 83 19.94 -12.35 -14.27
CA ASP A 83 19.93 -11.65 -15.57
C ASP A 83 19.01 -12.33 -16.61
N SER A 84 18.61 -13.58 -16.38
CA SER A 84 17.60 -14.29 -17.17
C SER A 84 16.21 -13.65 -17.13
N LEU A 85 15.89 -12.87 -16.08
CA LEU A 85 14.59 -12.24 -15.92
C LEU A 85 14.35 -11.17 -16.98
N GLU A 86 13.10 -11.10 -17.45
CA GLU A 86 12.66 -10.01 -18.30
C GLU A 86 12.74 -8.68 -17.55
N MET A 87 13.02 -7.60 -18.28
CA MET A 87 13.13 -6.26 -17.68
C MET A 87 11.82 -5.85 -16.98
N ASN A 88 10.66 -6.18 -17.56
CA ASN A 88 9.38 -5.92 -16.90
C ASN A 88 9.27 -6.69 -15.57
N ALA A 89 9.55 -8.00 -15.58
CA ALA A 89 9.54 -8.84 -14.38
C ALA A 89 10.43 -8.28 -13.26
N LYS A 90 11.66 -7.84 -13.57
CA LYS A 90 12.56 -7.24 -12.56
C LYS A 90 11.90 -6.03 -11.87
N GLY A 91 11.30 -5.12 -12.63
CA GLY A 91 10.59 -3.97 -12.07
C GLY A 91 9.35 -4.36 -11.26
N VAL A 92 8.55 -5.32 -11.74
CA VAL A 92 7.34 -5.79 -11.04
C VAL A 92 7.69 -6.52 -9.74
N ILE A 93 8.79 -7.28 -9.69
CA ILE A 93 9.28 -7.91 -8.45
C ILE A 93 9.63 -6.86 -7.39
N LEU A 94 10.32 -5.78 -7.79
CA LEU A 94 10.62 -4.68 -6.86
C LEU A 94 9.34 -3.96 -6.40
N ASN A 95 8.33 -3.83 -7.26
CA ASN A 95 7.01 -3.30 -6.87
C ASN A 95 6.28 -4.23 -5.88
N ALA A 96 6.40 -5.56 -6.04
CA ALA A 96 5.86 -6.52 -5.08
C ALA A 96 6.54 -6.38 -3.71
N PHE A 97 7.86 -6.15 -3.66
CA PHE A 97 8.57 -5.88 -2.40
C PHE A 97 8.04 -4.62 -1.70
N GLU A 98 7.66 -3.58 -2.44
CA GLU A 98 7.04 -2.39 -1.84
C GLU A 98 5.67 -2.68 -1.22
N ARG A 99 4.88 -3.64 -1.76
CA ARG A 99 3.63 -4.09 -1.12
C ARG A 99 3.89 -4.79 0.21
N TYR A 100 4.89 -5.68 0.26
CA TYR A 100 5.33 -6.32 1.52
C TYR A 100 5.80 -5.28 2.54
N ARG A 101 6.65 -4.32 2.14
CA ARG A 101 7.18 -3.25 3.01
C ARG A 101 6.11 -2.34 3.57
N LEU A 102 4.99 -2.16 2.86
CA LEU A 102 3.86 -1.35 3.33
C LEU A 102 2.95 -2.13 4.30
N LYS A 103 2.66 -3.39 3.99
CA LYS A 103 1.58 -4.16 4.64
C LYS A 103 2.06 -5.17 5.70
N THR A 104 3.36 -5.40 5.78
CA THR A 104 3.98 -6.41 6.65
C THR A 104 5.29 -5.89 7.26
N CYS A 105 5.86 -6.64 8.20
CA CYS A 105 7.23 -6.42 8.67
C CYS A 105 8.30 -7.13 7.83
N ILE A 106 7.91 -7.83 6.76
CA ILE A 106 8.84 -8.50 5.84
C ILE A 106 9.47 -7.46 4.92
N ASP A 107 10.79 -7.52 4.83
CA ASP A 107 11.59 -6.68 3.95
C ASP A 107 12.51 -7.55 3.07
N PHE A 108 13.05 -6.94 2.03
CA PHE A 108 13.90 -7.58 1.03
C PHE A 108 15.15 -6.76 0.84
N LYS A 109 16.32 -7.42 0.82
CA LYS A 109 17.59 -6.77 0.52
C LYS A 109 18.39 -7.56 -0.51
N PRO A 110 19.19 -6.91 -1.36
CA PRO A 110 20.14 -7.61 -2.22
C PRO A 110 21.04 -8.54 -1.40
N TRP A 111 21.27 -9.75 -1.89
CA TRP A 111 22.15 -10.71 -1.26
C TRP A 111 23.60 -10.22 -1.23
N THR A 112 24.26 -10.35 -0.07
CA THR A 112 25.63 -9.88 0.19
C THR A 112 26.55 -10.98 0.74
N GLY A 113 26.10 -12.24 0.74
CA GLY A 113 26.85 -13.39 1.25
C GLY A 113 26.15 -14.16 2.37
N GLU A 114 24.87 -13.88 2.63
CA GLU A 114 24.05 -14.65 3.58
C GLU A 114 23.96 -16.12 3.17
N THR A 115 23.90 -17.01 4.16
CA THR A 115 23.91 -18.46 3.93
C THR A 115 22.77 -18.93 3.03
N ASN A 116 21.56 -18.39 3.21
CA ASN A 116 20.37 -18.73 2.41
C ASN A 116 19.81 -17.46 1.80
N TYR A 117 19.35 -17.54 0.55
CA TYR A 117 18.75 -16.43 -0.18
C TYR A 117 17.81 -16.93 -1.27
N ILE A 118 16.89 -16.07 -1.71
CA ILE A 118 16.00 -16.35 -2.82
C ILE A 118 16.64 -15.88 -4.13
N SER A 119 16.77 -16.78 -5.08
CA SER A 119 17.24 -16.49 -6.44
C SER A 119 16.07 -16.48 -7.39
N VAL A 120 15.63 -15.29 -7.78
CA VAL A 120 14.53 -15.12 -8.73
C VAL A 120 15.08 -15.16 -10.15
N PHE A 121 14.56 -16.04 -10.99
CA PHE A 121 15.06 -16.27 -12.34
C PHE A 121 13.92 -16.56 -13.32
N LYS A 122 14.17 -16.44 -14.63
CA LYS A 122 13.22 -16.85 -15.66
C LYS A 122 13.33 -18.35 -15.92
N GLY A 123 12.56 -19.14 -15.18
CA GLY A 123 12.35 -20.56 -15.46
C GLY A 123 11.14 -20.78 -16.37
N SER A 124 10.79 -22.06 -16.56
CA SER A 124 9.48 -22.41 -17.11
C SER A 124 8.43 -22.22 -16.04
N GLY A 125 7.40 -21.43 -16.33
CA GLY A 125 6.27 -21.18 -15.43
C GLY A 125 6.56 -20.29 -14.22
N CYS A 126 5.57 -20.16 -13.35
CA CYS A 126 5.66 -19.43 -12.08
C CYS A 126 5.62 -20.47 -10.96
N TRP A 127 6.64 -20.53 -10.11
CA TRP A 127 6.65 -21.49 -9.01
C TRP A 127 7.68 -21.16 -7.94
N SER A 128 7.46 -21.73 -6.76
CA SER A 128 8.31 -21.54 -5.59
C SER A 128 8.31 -22.79 -4.71
N SER A 129 9.37 -22.94 -3.92
CA SER A 129 9.36 -23.91 -2.82
C SER A 129 8.71 -23.30 -1.60
N VAL A 130 7.97 -24.10 -0.83
CA VAL A 130 7.30 -23.59 0.36
C VAL A 130 8.30 -23.48 1.53
N GLY A 131 8.42 -22.28 2.12
CA GLY A 131 9.31 -21.96 3.23
C GLY A 131 10.80 -21.82 2.87
N ASN A 132 11.62 -21.45 3.86
CA ASN A 132 13.08 -21.44 3.76
C ASN A 132 13.61 -22.87 3.82
N ARG A 133 14.07 -23.39 2.67
CA ARG A 133 14.55 -24.77 2.53
C ARG A 133 15.95 -24.99 3.10
N ARG A 134 16.66 -23.89 3.44
CA ARG A 134 18.03 -23.90 3.95
C ARG A 134 19.06 -24.60 3.04
N VAL A 135 18.83 -24.51 1.72
CA VAL A 135 19.67 -25.12 0.68
C VAL A 135 20.72 -24.17 0.09
N GLY A 136 20.90 -23.00 0.70
CA GLY A 136 21.69 -21.92 0.14
C GLY A 136 20.91 -21.10 -0.88
N LYS A 137 21.22 -21.32 -2.17
CA LYS A 137 20.50 -20.69 -3.29
C LYS A 137 19.14 -21.39 -3.47
N GLN A 138 18.06 -20.76 -3.01
CA GLN A 138 16.70 -21.25 -3.22
C GLN A 138 16.09 -20.58 -4.46
N SER A 139 15.79 -21.36 -5.49
CA SER A 139 15.22 -20.84 -6.73
C SER A 139 13.73 -20.51 -6.61
N LEU A 140 13.32 -19.40 -7.23
CA LEU A 140 11.92 -19.01 -7.43
C LEU A 140 11.77 -18.59 -8.90
N SER A 141 10.85 -19.22 -9.64
CA SER A 141 10.66 -18.94 -11.06
C SER A 141 9.61 -17.87 -11.27
N ILE A 142 9.98 -16.82 -11.99
CA ILE A 142 9.05 -15.87 -12.62
C ILE A 142 9.31 -15.96 -14.12
N GLY A 143 8.60 -16.90 -14.75
CA GLY A 143 8.70 -17.20 -16.18
C GLY A 143 7.95 -16.20 -17.06
N GLU A 144 7.77 -16.59 -18.32
CA GLU A 144 6.92 -15.86 -19.27
C GLU A 144 5.47 -15.81 -18.75
N ASN A 145 4.81 -14.65 -18.90
CA ASN A 145 3.46 -14.34 -18.40
C ASN A 145 3.28 -14.33 -16.86
N CYS A 146 4.36 -14.51 -16.10
CA CYS A 146 4.35 -14.49 -14.62
C CYS A 146 4.64 -13.10 -14.03
N ASP A 147 4.90 -12.09 -14.86
CA ASP A 147 5.30 -10.73 -14.50
C ASP A 147 4.12 -9.86 -14.03
N ARG A 148 3.23 -10.45 -13.22
CA ARG A 148 2.10 -9.81 -12.56
C ARG A 148 2.39 -9.67 -11.07
N ILE A 149 2.07 -8.52 -10.47
CA ILE A 149 2.43 -8.25 -9.07
C ILE A 149 1.83 -9.28 -8.11
N ALA A 150 0.57 -9.67 -8.31
CA ALA A 150 -0.11 -10.66 -7.47
C ALA A 150 0.48 -12.08 -7.62
N THR A 151 0.91 -12.46 -8.84
CA THR A 151 1.65 -13.71 -9.06
C THR A 151 2.95 -13.71 -8.27
N ILE A 152 3.73 -12.63 -8.32
CA ILE A 152 4.96 -12.54 -7.53
C ILE A 152 4.66 -12.56 -6.04
N GLN A 153 3.62 -11.87 -5.57
CA GLN A 153 3.18 -11.91 -4.18
C GLN A 153 2.84 -13.34 -3.73
N HIS A 154 2.13 -14.10 -4.57
CA HIS A 154 1.76 -15.50 -4.36
C HIS A 154 3.00 -16.39 -4.23
N GLU A 155 3.94 -16.33 -5.18
CA GLU A 155 5.17 -17.14 -5.13
C GLU A 155 6.06 -16.82 -3.91
N PHE A 156 6.06 -15.55 -3.47
CA PHE A 156 6.77 -15.16 -2.25
C PHE A 156 6.02 -15.59 -0.98
N LEU A 157 4.69 -15.70 -1.00
CA LEU A 157 3.94 -16.31 0.11
C LEU A 157 4.27 -17.79 0.24
N HIS A 158 4.38 -18.52 -0.88
CA HIS A 158 4.95 -19.87 -0.86
C HIS A 158 6.33 -19.87 -0.21
N ALA A 159 7.26 -19.03 -0.68
CA ALA A 159 8.61 -18.95 -0.11
C ALA A 159 8.61 -18.62 1.40
N LEU A 160 7.62 -17.87 1.89
CA LEU A 160 7.43 -17.51 3.30
C LEU A 160 6.80 -18.64 4.16
N GLY A 161 6.27 -19.67 3.51
CA GLY A 161 5.78 -20.89 4.14
C GLY A 161 4.28 -21.13 4.03
N PHE A 162 3.60 -20.51 3.07
CA PHE A 162 2.15 -20.67 2.86
C PHE A 162 1.84 -21.69 1.77
N TRP A 163 0.83 -22.51 2.00
CA TRP A 163 0.19 -23.37 1.00
C TRP A 163 -1.05 -22.67 0.44
N HIS A 164 -1.72 -23.31 -0.52
CA HIS A 164 -2.98 -22.81 -1.05
C HIS A 164 -4.13 -22.87 -0.05
N GLU A 165 -5.07 -21.91 -0.17
CA GLU A 165 -6.23 -21.82 0.71
C GLU A 165 -7.21 -22.98 0.49
N GLN A 166 -7.41 -23.43 -0.76
CA GLN A 166 -8.32 -24.54 -1.05
C GLN A 166 -7.79 -25.91 -0.62
N SER A 167 -6.58 -25.99 -0.08
CA SER A 167 -5.97 -27.23 0.40
C SER A 167 -6.08 -27.40 1.93
N ARG A 168 -6.75 -26.46 2.61
CA ARG A 168 -7.02 -26.53 4.04
C ARG A 168 -7.82 -27.79 4.42
N SER A 169 -7.60 -28.26 5.64
CA SER A 169 -8.30 -29.40 6.25
C SER A 169 -9.82 -29.22 6.30
N ASP A 170 -10.29 -27.99 6.49
CA ASP A 170 -11.70 -27.59 6.61
C ASP A 170 -12.33 -27.13 5.29
N ARG A 171 -11.61 -27.19 4.15
CA ARG A 171 -12.06 -26.58 2.88
C ARG A 171 -13.39 -27.13 2.35
N ASP A 172 -13.69 -28.40 2.61
CA ASP A 172 -14.93 -29.04 2.14
C ASP A 172 -16.19 -28.48 2.84
N ASP A 173 -16.06 -27.70 3.91
CA ASP A 173 -17.17 -26.95 4.53
C ASP A 173 -17.50 -25.65 3.78
N TYR A 174 -16.63 -25.21 2.86
CA TYR A 174 -16.71 -23.93 2.16
C TYR A 174 -16.83 -24.08 0.64
N VAL A 175 -16.19 -25.10 0.08
CA VAL A 175 -16.19 -25.40 -1.35
C VAL A 175 -16.50 -26.86 -1.61
N SER A 176 -16.92 -27.17 -2.83
CA SER A 176 -17.10 -28.52 -3.34
C SER A 176 -16.16 -28.70 -4.52
N ILE A 177 -15.36 -29.77 -4.48
CA ILE A 177 -14.48 -30.15 -5.58
C ILE A 177 -15.25 -31.08 -6.53
N MET A 178 -15.35 -30.66 -7.79
CA MET A 178 -16.02 -31.38 -8.86
C MET A 178 -15.02 -32.33 -9.54
N TRP A 179 -14.74 -33.45 -8.90
CA TRP A 179 -13.68 -34.39 -9.29
C TRP A 179 -13.82 -34.89 -10.74
N ASP A 180 -15.05 -35.04 -11.24
CA ASP A 180 -15.37 -35.46 -12.61
C ASP A 180 -14.98 -34.43 -13.68
N ARG A 181 -14.69 -33.19 -13.27
CA ARG A 181 -14.35 -32.06 -14.14
C ARG A 181 -12.87 -31.71 -14.11
N ILE A 182 -12.07 -32.41 -13.32
CA ILE A 182 -10.62 -32.19 -13.24
C ILE A 182 -9.96 -32.92 -14.41
N GLN A 183 -8.91 -32.32 -14.99
CA GLN A 183 -8.09 -32.99 -15.99
C GLN A 183 -7.46 -34.26 -15.41
N SER A 184 -7.46 -35.34 -16.20
CA SER A 184 -6.92 -36.63 -15.76
C SER A 184 -5.46 -36.49 -15.32
N GLY A 185 -5.15 -36.96 -14.11
CA GLY A 185 -3.81 -36.89 -13.52
C GLY A 185 -3.53 -35.60 -12.73
N LYS A 186 -4.52 -34.69 -12.62
CA LYS A 186 -4.41 -33.43 -11.86
C LYS A 186 -5.24 -33.43 -10.57
N GLU A 187 -5.84 -34.57 -10.21
CA GLU A 187 -6.66 -34.73 -9.01
C GLU A 187 -5.85 -34.48 -7.73
N ASN A 188 -4.55 -34.80 -7.74
CA ASN A 188 -3.64 -34.57 -6.62
C ASN A 188 -3.50 -33.08 -6.22
N ASN A 189 -3.71 -32.14 -7.15
CA ASN A 189 -3.66 -30.70 -6.90
C ASN A 189 -4.84 -30.20 -6.04
N PHE A 190 -5.83 -31.06 -5.79
CA PHE A 190 -6.99 -30.77 -4.96
C PHE A 190 -7.00 -31.60 -3.68
N ASN A 191 -5.90 -32.23 -3.27
CA ASN A 191 -5.87 -32.92 -1.98
C ASN A 191 -5.94 -31.92 -0.82
N THR A 192 -6.52 -32.34 0.31
CA THR A 192 -6.48 -31.59 1.57
C THR A 192 -5.32 -32.04 2.45
N TYR A 193 -4.85 -31.16 3.32
CA TYR A 193 -3.81 -31.47 4.30
C TYR A 193 -4.27 -31.10 5.70
N ASP A 194 -3.86 -31.91 6.67
CA ASP A 194 -4.25 -31.69 8.06
C ASP A 194 -3.56 -30.46 8.67
N ASP A 195 -4.06 -30.04 9.83
CA ASP A 195 -3.53 -28.87 10.56
C ASP A 195 -2.10 -29.09 11.06
N LYS A 196 -1.56 -30.30 10.97
CA LYS A 196 -0.15 -30.54 11.25
C LYS A 196 0.70 -30.17 10.06
N VAL A 197 0.15 -30.07 8.85
CA VAL A 197 0.86 -29.71 7.61
C VAL A 197 0.70 -28.23 7.27
N SER A 198 -0.51 -27.70 7.41
CA SER A 198 -0.87 -26.31 7.11
C SER A 198 -1.71 -25.74 8.24
N ASP A 199 -1.13 -24.83 9.04
CA ASP A 199 -1.83 -24.20 10.16
C ASP A 199 -2.70 -23.04 9.66
N ALA A 200 -4.00 -23.09 9.97
CA ALA A 200 -4.94 -22.00 9.68
C ALA A 200 -4.64 -20.72 10.51
N LEU A 201 -3.78 -20.82 11.53
CA LEU A 201 -3.41 -19.76 12.48
C LEU A 201 -4.62 -19.10 13.14
N ASN A 202 -5.67 -19.90 13.36
CA ASN A 202 -6.98 -19.47 13.86
C ASN A 202 -7.55 -18.28 13.05
N VAL A 203 -7.51 -18.42 11.72
CA VAL A 203 -8.12 -17.50 10.75
C VAL A 203 -9.19 -18.26 9.96
N PRO A 204 -10.40 -17.70 9.77
CA PRO A 204 -11.45 -18.32 8.95
C PRO A 204 -10.99 -18.67 7.54
N TYR A 205 -11.74 -19.52 6.85
CA TYR A 205 -11.51 -19.78 5.42
C TYR A 205 -11.71 -18.49 4.61
N ASP A 206 -10.78 -18.21 3.70
CA ASP A 206 -10.79 -16.95 2.96
C ASP A 206 -10.96 -17.14 1.44
N TYR A 207 -12.19 -16.95 0.96
CA TYR A 207 -12.50 -16.94 -0.47
C TYR A 207 -11.75 -15.84 -1.25
N THR A 208 -11.29 -14.78 -0.59
CA THR A 208 -10.56 -13.65 -1.21
C THR A 208 -9.04 -13.81 -1.17
N SER A 209 -8.52 -14.90 -0.61
CA SER A 209 -7.08 -15.13 -0.51
C SER A 209 -6.42 -15.14 -1.89
N VAL A 210 -5.26 -14.48 -2.00
CA VAL A 210 -4.42 -14.56 -3.20
C VAL A 210 -3.85 -15.98 -3.41
N MET A 211 -3.84 -16.79 -2.34
CA MET A 211 -3.44 -18.20 -2.34
C MET A 211 -4.60 -19.16 -2.70
N HIS A 212 -5.78 -18.65 -3.06
CA HIS A 212 -6.89 -19.51 -3.48
C HIS A 212 -6.86 -19.72 -5.00
N TYR A 213 -7.13 -20.95 -5.44
CA TYR A 213 -7.39 -21.27 -6.84
C TYR A 213 -8.60 -20.54 -7.40
N SER A 214 -8.59 -20.25 -8.70
CA SER A 214 -9.79 -19.85 -9.41
C SER A 214 -10.75 -21.04 -9.59
N LYS A 215 -12.02 -20.75 -9.91
CA LYS A 215 -13.02 -21.80 -10.21
C LYS A 215 -12.66 -22.66 -11.44
N THR A 216 -11.73 -22.22 -12.28
CA THR A 216 -11.35 -22.87 -13.55
C THR A 216 -10.04 -23.65 -13.46
N ALA A 217 -9.36 -23.66 -12.32
CA ALA A 217 -8.10 -24.36 -12.14
C ALA A 217 -8.20 -25.83 -12.57
N PHE A 218 -7.29 -26.28 -13.46
CA PHE A 218 -7.21 -27.66 -13.98
C PHE A 218 -8.51 -28.24 -14.54
N ARG A 219 -9.43 -27.39 -15.05
CA ARG A 219 -10.70 -27.88 -15.59
C ARG A 219 -10.53 -28.62 -16.91
N ASN A 220 -11.35 -29.64 -17.12
CA ASN A 220 -11.59 -30.28 -18.39
C ASN A 220 -12.93 -29.79 -18.96
N GLY A 221 -12.90 -28.99 -20.02
CA GLY A 221 -14.08 -28.35 -20.60
C GLY A 221 -14.34 -26.95 -20.05
N THR A 222 -15.62 -26.55 -19.96
CA THR A 222 -16.03 -25.18 -19.57
C THR A 222 -16.53 -25.06 -18.14
N GLU A 223 -17.01 -26.16 -17.57
CA GLU A 223 -17.57 -26.20 -16.22
C GLU A 223 -16.49 -26.01 -15.14
N PRO A 224 -16.82 -25.40 -13.99
CA PRO A 224 -15.85 -25.15 -12.92
C PRO A 224 -15.48 -26.43 -12.16
N THR A 225 -14.22 -26.53 -11.73
CA THR A 225 -13.69 -27.59 -10.85
C THR A 225 -13.94 -27.30 -9.38
N ILE A 226 -13.96 -26.04 -8.99
CA ILE A 226 -14.27 -25.60 -7.63
C ILE A 226 -15.60 -24.85 -7.64
N VAL A 227 -16.56 -25.35 -6.86
CA VAL A 227 -17.86 -24.71 -6.66
C VAL A 227 -17.98 -24.28 -5.21
N THR A 228 -18.01 -22.98 -4.95
CA THR A 228 -18.26 -22.44 -3.60
C THR A 228 -19.64 -22.83 -3.12
N ARG A 229 -19.77 -23.25 -1.85
CA ARG A 229 -21.07 -23.65 -1.27
C ARG A 229 -22.04 -22.48 -1.15
N ILE A 230 -21.51 -21.27 -0.97
CA ILE A 230 -22.26 -20.02 -0.99
C ILE A 230 -22.06 -19.39 -2.37
N PRO A 231 -23.10 -19.33 -3.23
CA PRO A 231 -22.96 -18.91 -4.63
C PRO A 231 -22.34 -17.52 -4.84
N ASP A 232 -22.52 -16.60 -3.89
CA ASP A 232 -21.99 -15.23 -3.95
C ASP A 232 -20.46 -15.19 -4.10
N PHE A 233 -19.74 -16.25 -3.70
CA PHE A 233 -18.28 -16.32 -3.79
C PHE A 233 -17.75 -17.00 -5.06
N MET A 234 -18.62 -17.45 -5.98
CA MET A 234 -18.21 -18.19 -7.18
C MET A 234 -17.22 -17.41 -8.05
N ASP A 235 -17.43 -16.10 -8.21
CA ASP A 235 -16.57 -15.21 -9.00
C ASP A 235 -15.57 -14.41 -8.14
N VAL A 236 -15.57 -14.67 -6.82
CA VAL A 236 -14.66 -14.04 -5.86
C VAL A 236 -13.34 -14.82 -5.78
N ILE A 237 -13.41 -16.15 -5.71
CA ILE A 237 -12.23 -17.02 -5.60
C ILE A 237 -11.25 -16.83 -6.78
N GLY A 238 -9.96 -16.98 -6.51
CA GLY A 238 -8.92 -16.80 -7.52
C GLY A 238 -8.69 -15.34 -7.90
N GLN A 239 -8.83 -14.41 -6.96
CA GLN A 239 -8.47 -13.01 -7.20
C GLN A 239 -6.94 -12.86 -7.31
N ARG A 240 -6.50 -11.96 -8.20
CA ARG A 240 -5.08 -11.70 -8.51
C ARG A 240 -4.77 -10.20 -8.47
N MET A 241 -5.29 -9.50 -7.47
CA MET A 241 -5.11 -8.05 -7.30
C MET A 241 -4.02 -7.73 -6.29
N ASP A 242 -4.13 -8.26 -5.07
CA ASP A 242 -3.20 -8.04 -3.95
C ASP A 242 -3.46 -9.09 -2.85
N PHE A 243 -2.72 -9.03 -1.74
CA PHE A 243 -3.04 -9.79 -0.53
C PHE A 243 -4.45 -9.47 -0.01
N SER A 244 -5.15 -10.50 0.46
CA SER A 244 -6.34 -10.28 1.29
C SER A 244 -5.96 -9.84 2.71
N ASP A 245 -6.93 -9.33 3.47
CA ASP A 245 -6.74 -9.03 4.89
C ASP A 245 -6.35 -10.28 5.70
N SER A 246 -6.87 -11.46 5.33
CA SER A 246 -6.56 -12.73 5.99
C SER A 246 -5.15 -13.23 5.65
N ASP A 247 -4.69 -13.08 4.40
CA ASP A 247 -3.32 -13.39 4.01
C ASP A 247 -2.33 -12.58 4.86
N LEU A 248 -2.57 -11.27 4.97
CA LEU A 248 -1.77 -10.36 5.80
C LEU A 248 -1.86 -10.72 7.28
N LEU A 249 -3.04 -11.05 7.80
CA LEU A 249 -3.22 -11.44 9.20
C LEU A 249 -2.41 -12.71 9.52
N LYS A 250 -2.49 -13.73 8.68
CA LYS A 250 -1.73 -14.97 8.84
C LYS A 250 -0.23 -14.69 8.77
N LEU A 251 0.25 -13.97 7.76
CA LEU A 251 1.67 -13.65 7.60
C LEU A 251 2.21 -12.79 8.75
N ASN A 252 1.47 -11.77 9.18
CA ASN A 252 1.87 -10.89 10.27
C ASN A 252 1.87 -11.61 11.63
N ARG A 253 0.92 -12.52 11.89
CA ARG A 253 0.96 -13.41 13.07
C ARG A 253 2.18 -14.32 13.04
N LEU A 254 2.49 -14.86 11.86
CA LEU A 254 3.57 -15.82 11.68
C LEU A 254 4.96 -15.23 11.93
N TYR A 255 5.13 -13.94 11.63
CA TYR A 255 6.39 -13.20 11.80
C TYR A 255 6.34 -12.15 12.93
N ASN A 256 5.31 -12.19 13.77
CA ASN A 256 5.08 -11.27 14.90
C ASN A 256 5.23 -9.79 14.51
N CYS A 257 4.63 -9.40 13.39
CA CYS A 257 4.74 -8.05 12.87
C CYS A 257 3.94 -7.05 13.70
N SER A 258 4.62 -6.02 14.22
CA SER A 258 4.00 -4.89 14.96
C SER A 258 4.04 -3.56 14.20
N SER A 259 4.87 -3.47 13.16
CA SER A 259 4.96 -2.31 12.27
C SER A 259 5.42 -2.76 10.88
N SER A 260 5.34 -1.85 9.90
CA SER A 260 5.92 -2.06 8.58
C SER A 260 6.99 -1.00 8.28
N LEU A 261 7.73 -1.18 7.19
CA LEU A 261 8.80 -0.26 6.80
C LEU A 261 8.21 1.04 6.24
N SER A 262 7.16 0.95 5.42
CA SER A 262 6.67 2.10 4.64
C SER A 262 5.36 2.71 5.15
N PHE A 263 4.59 2.05 6.03
CA PHE A 263 3.38 2.69 6.58
C PHE A 263 3.76 3.74 7.64
N MET A 264 3.19 4.94 7.54
CA MET A 264 3.38 5.99 8.55
C MET A 264 2.08 6.31 9.28
N ASP A 265 1.02 6.63 8.53
CA ASP A 265 -0.25 7.05 9.13
C ASP A 265 -1.44 6.87 8.18
N SER A 266 -2.63 6.71 8.77
CA SER A 266 -3.92 6.73 8.07
C SER A 266 -4.96 7.38 8.99
N CYS A 267 -5.70 8.36 8.48
CA CYS A 267 -6.68 9.11 9.25
C CYS A 267 -7.91 9.49 8.42
N SER A 268 -9.03 8.88 8.77
CA SER A 268 -10.37 9.09 8.21
C SER A 268 -11.32 9.76 9.21
N PHE A 269 -10.77 10.33 10.29
CA PHE A 269 -11.50 11.09 11.30
C PHE A 269 -12.68 10.38 11.99
N GLU A 270 -12.81 9.06 11.87
CA GLU A 270 -13.90 8.29 12.48
C GLU A 270 -13.96 8.35 14.01
N LEU A 271 -12.84 8.67 14.67
CA LEU A 271 -12.74 8.81 16.12
C LEU A 271 -12.58 10.29 16.53
N GLU A 272 -13.12 10.65 17.70
CA GLU A 272 -13.08 12.02 18.26
C GLU A 272 -11.66 12.54 18.50
N ASN A 273 -10.71 11.64 18.76
CA ASN A 273 -9.30 12.01 18.94
C ASN A 273 -8.60 12.39 17.63
N VAL A 274 -9.28 12.30 16.47
CA VAL A 274 -8.79 12.70 15.14
C VAL A 274 -7.37 12.22 14.85
N CYS A 275 -7.07 10.96 15.21
CA CYS A 275 -5.76 10.33 15.01
C CYS A 275 -4.57 11.04 15.71
N GLY A 276 -4.88 11.90 16.69
CA GLY A 276 -3.92 12.75 17.38
C GLY A 276 -3.50 13.99 16.59
N MET A 277 -4.26 14.38 15.56
CA MET A 277 -4.07 15.67 14.90
C MET A 277 -4.42 16.82 15.86
N ILE A 278 -3.72 17.93 15.72
CA ILE A 278 -3.89 19.13 16.56
C ILE A 278 -4.15 20.36 15.69
N GLN A 279 -4.63 21.43 16.30
CA GLN A 279 -4.85 22.70 15.62
C GLN A 279 -3.81 23.75 16.04
N GLY A 280 -3.66 24.77 15.22
CA GLY A 280 -2.95 25.99 15.61
C GLY A 280 -3.65 26.66 16.80
N SER A 281 -2.90 27.47 17.56
CA SER A 281 -3.46 28.28 18.66
C SER A 281 -3.34 29.78 18.41
N GLY A 282 -2.83 30.16 17.23
CA GLY A 282 -2.52 31.55 16.86
C GLY A 282 -3.09 31.96 15.51
N ASP A 283 -3.91 31.09 14.91
CA ASP A 283 -4.63 31.30 13.66
C ASP A 283 -6.02 31.90 13.89
N SER A 284 -6.58 32.45 12.81
CA SER A 284 -7.83 33.20 12.83
C SER A 284 -9.09 32.32 12.88
N ALA A 285 -8.94 31.02 12.64
CA ALA A 285 -10.01 30.05 12.57
C ALA A 285 -9.47 28.63 12.74
N ASP A 286 -10.37 27.71 13.08
CA ASP A 286 -10.09 26.31 13.36
C ASP A 286 -10.78 25.39 12.35
N TRP A 287 -10.18 24.22 12.11
CA TRP A 287 -10.85 23.14 11.40
C TRP A 287 -11.95 22.52 12.29
N GLN A 288 -13.01 22.00 11.72
CA GLN A 288 -14.11 21.39 12.47
C GLN A 288 -14.32 19.96 12.02
N ARG A 289 -14.42 19.03 12.97
CA ARG A 289 -14.79 17.65 12.68
C ARG A 289 -16.30 17.58 12.49
N LEU A 290 -16.75 17.41 11.25
CA LEU A 290 -18.16 17.43 10.87
C LEU A 290 -18.53 16.16 10.10
N SER A 291 -19.80 15.78 10.14
CA SER A 291 -20.34 14.69 9.31
C SER A 291 -21.03 15.20 8.04
N ARG A 292 -21.35 16.50 7.98
CA ARG A 292 -21.97 17.16 6.82
C ARG A 292 -21.78 18.67 6.89
N VAL A 293 -21.80 19.33 5.73
CA VAL A 293 -21.75 20.80 5.62
C VAL A 293 -22.86 21.29 4.68
N PRO A 294 -23.68 22.29 5.07
CA PRO A 294 -24.58 22.97 4.15
C PRO A 294 -23.81 23.59 2.97
N GLY A 295 -24.16 23.26 1.73
CA GLY A 295 -23.40 23.64 0.54
C GLY A 295 -22.34 22.62 0.09
N GLY A 296 -22.15 21.54 0.86
CA GLY A 296 -21.32 20.39 0.52
C GLY A 296 -20.02 20.31 1.33
N PRO A 297 -19.52 19.08 1.60
CA PRO A 297 -20.11 17.81 1.17
C PRO A 297 -21.27 17.36 2.08
N GLU A 298 -22.21 16.59 1.51
CA GLU A 298 -23.38 16.05 2.23
C GLU A 298 -23.01 14.90 3.19
N SER A 299 -21.87 14.26 2.95
CA SER A 299 -21.28 13.18 3.74
C SER A 299 -19.76 13.18 3.61
N ASP A 300 -19.08 12.41 4.46
CA ASP A 300 -17.66 12.11 4.38
C ASP A 300 -17.27 11.35 3.10
N HIS A 301 -15.98 11.30 2.79
CA HIS A 301 -15.49 10.48 1.69
C HIS A 301 -15.36 9.01 2.11
N SER A 302 -15.00 8.76 3.37
CA SER A 302 -14.67 7.42 3.88
C SER A 302 -15.78 6.41 3.60
N ASN A 303 -17.03 6.77 3.89
CA ASN A 303 -18.21 5.92 3.74
C ASN A 303 -19.16 6.38 2.62
N MET A 304 -18.93 7.56 2.01
CA MET A 304 -19.81 8.15 0.97
C MET A 304 -21.29 8.20 1.37
N GLY A 305 -21.57 8.41 2.67
CA GLY A 305 -22.95 8.46 3.17
C GLY A 305 -23.70 7.13 3.12
N GLN A 306 -23.02 5.99 2.90
CA GLN A 306 -23.64 4.65 2.94
C GLN A 306 -24.26 4.33 4.31
N CYS A 307 -23.77 4.96 5.38
CA CYS A 307 -24.28 4.81 6.74
C CYS A 307 -24.70 6.18 7.29
N ALA A 308 -26.02 6.42 7.39
CA ALA A 308 -26.55 7.71 7.82
C ALA A 308 -26.12 8.04 9.26
N GLY A 309 -25.47 9.19 9.45
CA GLY A 309 -24.97 9.64 10.75
C GLY A 309 -23.66 9.01 11.19
N ALA A 310 -23.03 8.19 10.34
CA ALA A 310 -21.66 7.73 10.47
C ALA A 310 -20.77 8.44 9.45
N GLY A 311 -19.46 8.44 9.69
CA GLY A 311 -18.49 9.12 8.84
C GLY A 311 -18.27 10.59 9.24
N PHE A 312 -17.01 10.99 9.24
CA PHE A 312 -16.60 12.34 9.63
C PHE A 312 -15.42 12.80 8.77
N PHE A 313 -15.32 14.11 8.59
CA PHE A 313 -14.21 14.77 7.90
C PHE A 313 -13.83 16.06 8.63
N MET A 314 -12.68 16.63 8.29
CA MET A 314 -12.28 17.94 8.81
C MET A 314 -12.67 19.03 7.81
N HIS A 315 -13.31 20.09 8.30
CA HIS A 315 -13.80 21.20 7.50
C HIS A 315 -13.25 22.55 7.97
N PHE A 316 -12.69 23.33 7.05
CA PHE A 316 -12.38 24.72 7.25
C PHE A 316 -13.48 25.58 6.62
N ASP A 317 -14.34 26.17 7.46
CA ASP A 317 -15.42 27.06 7.02
C ASP A 317 -14.85 28.42 6.62
N SER A 318 -14.69 28.59 5.30
CA SER A 318 -14.11 29.79 4.72
C SER A 318 -15.16 30.93 4.60
N SER A 319 -16.45 30.60 4.66
CA SER A 319 -17.55 31.57 4.62
C SER A 319 -17.67 32.39 5.91
N ALA A 320 -17.23 31.83 7.04
CA ALA A 320 -17.28 32.46 8.36
C ALA A 320 -16.10 33.40 8.67
N VAL A 321 -15.14 33.55 7.75
CA VAL A 321 -13.87 34.25 7.99
C VAL A 321 -13.54 35.28 6.91
N ASN A 322 -12.68 36.24 7.27
CA ASN A 322 -12.23 37.28 6.34
C ASN A 322 -11.24 36.74 5.30
N ALA A 323 -11.16 37.38 4.13
CA ALA A 323 -10.13 37.08 3.13
C ALA A 323 -8.72 37.20 3.74
N GLY A 324 -7.87 36.20 3.46
CA GLY A 324 -6.53 36.06 4.04
C GLY A 324 -6.50 35.36 5.41
N ALA A 325 -7.64 35.08 6.03
CA ALA A 325 -7.71 34.22 7.20
C ALA A 325 -7.20 32.82 6.87
N ALA A 326 -6.49 32.21 7.82
CA ALA A 326 -5.99 30.86 7.71
C ALA A 326 -6.40 30.02 8.92
N ALA A 327 -6.44 28.70 8.72
CA ALA A 327 -6.66 27.68 9.75
C ALA A 327 -5.69 26.52 9.53
N THR A 328 -5.09 26.01 10.61
CA THR A 328 -4.06 24.98 10.56
C THR A 328 -4.51 23.71 11.27
N LEU A 329 -4.24 22.57 10.63
CA LEU A 329 -4.40 21.23 11.17
C LEU A 329 -3.05 20.51 11.04
N GLU A 330 -2.43 20.14 12.15
CA GLU A 330 -1.14 19.45 12.17
C GLU A 330 -1.30 17.97 12.55
N SER A 331 -0.55 17.09 11.89
CA SER A 331 -0.44 15.70 12.31
C SER A 331 0.21 15.58 13.70
N ARG A 332 0.09 14.40 14.33
CA ARG A 332 1.03 14.03 15.40
C ARG A 332 2.47 14.02 14.86
N THR A 333 3.45 13.94 15.76
CA THR A 333 4.85 13.78 15.34
C THR A 333 5.08 12.40 14.73
N LEU A 334 5.63 12.38 13.51
CA LEU A 334 5.91 11.21 12.70
C LEU A 334 7.42 10.96 12.61
N TYR A 335 7.81 9.70 12.46
CA TYR A 335 9.20 9.25 12.48
C TYR A 335 9.52 8.49 11.19
N PRO A 336 10.12 9.14 10.18
CA PRO A 336 10.47 8.47 8.93
C PRO A 336 11.60 7.48 9.16
N LYS A 337 11.51 6.33 8.48
CA LYS A 337 12.51 5.25 8.40
C LYS A 337 13.22 5.28 7.05
N ARG A 338 12.64 5.93 6.04
CA ARG A 338 13.22 6.17 4.71
C ARG A 338 13.42 7.69 4.52
N GLY A 339 13.83 8.08 3.31
CA GLY A 339 14.12 9.48 2.96
C GLY A 339 13.12 10.11 2.00
N PHE A 340 11.97 9.47 1.78
CA PHE A 340 10.94 9.92 0.85
C PHE A 340 9.56 9.41 1.29
N GLN A 341 8.54 10.22 1.07
CA GLN A 341 7.17 9.89 1.43
C GLN A 341 6.20 10.36 0.36
N CYS A 342 5.02 9.73 0.36
CA CYS A 342 3.87 10.17 -0.39
C CYS A 342 2.71 10.42 0.57
N LEU A 343 2.35 11.70 0.70
CA LEU A 343 1.13 12.12 1.37
C LEU A 343 -0.01 12.09 0.35
N GLN A 344 -1.15 11.54 0.73
CA GLN A 344 -2.36 11.58 -0.08
C GLN A 344 -3.58 11.83 0.79
N PHE A 345 -4.61 12.45 0.20
CA PHE A 345 -5.85 12.77 0.89
C PHE A 345 -6.94 13.13 -0.13
N PHE A 346 -8.19 13.06 0.29
CA PHE A 346 -9.32 13.57 -0.47
C PHE A 346 -9.69 14.97 -0.02
N LEU A 347 -9.93 15.88 -0.97
CA LEU A 347 -10.27 17.27 -0.74
C LEU A 347 -11.57 17.63 -1.46
N TYR A 348 -12.49 18.30 -0.77
CA TYR A 348 -13.72 18.85 -1.32
C TYR A 348 -13.74 20.36 -1.15
N ASN A 349 -14.14 21.08 -2.19
CA ASN A 349 -14.34 22.54 -2.14
C ASN A 349 -15.82 22.91 -2.33
N SER A 350 -16.42 23.53 -1.32
CA SER A 350 -17.71 24.23 -1.39
C SER A 350 -17.56 25.75 -1.25
N GLY A 351 -16.33 26.23 -1.08
CA GLY A 351 -16.00 27.62 -0.87
C GLY A 351 -15.77 28.42 -2.17
N GLY A 352 -14.99 29.49 -2.05
CA GLY A 352 -14.65 30.37 -3.16
C GLY A 352 -13.55 29.81 -4.04
N ALA A 353 -13.50 30.21 -5.32
CA ALA A 353 -12.45 29.77 -6.25
C ALA A 353 -11.03 30.21 -5.84
N GLY A 354 -10.91 31.28 -5.05
CA GLY A 354 -9.63 31.75 -4.52
C GLY A 354 -9.17 31.04 -3.25
N ASP A 355 -10.00 30.16 -2.66
CA ASP A 355 -9.62 29.42 -1.47
C ASP A 355 -8.57 28.37 -1.84
N GLN A 356 -7.57 28.20 -0.97
CA GLN A 356 -6.43 27.33 -1.25
C GLN A 356 -6.04 26.50 -0.02
N LEU A 357 -5.41 25.36 -0.27
CA LEU A 357 -4.83 24.50 0.76
C LEU A 357 -3.31 24.48 0.61
N ASN A 358 -2.61 24.95 1.63
CA ASN A 358 -1.16 24.91 1.69
C ASN A 358 -0.70 23.74 2.54
N ILE A 359 0.26 22.96 2.05
CA ILE A 359 0.87 21.85 2.80
C ILE A 359 2.26 22.29 3.25
N TYR A 360 2.49 22.26 4.56
CA TYR A 360 3.80 22.51 5.14
C TYR A 360 4.32 21.27 5.85
N ILE A 361 5.65 21.20 5.96
CA ILE A 361 6.34 20.25 6.82
C ILE A 361 7.01 21.01 7.95
N ARG A 362 6.68 20.63 9.18
CA ARG A 362 7.38 21.08 10.39
C ARG A 362 8.38 20.01 10.80
N GLU A 363 9.65 20.19 10.43
CA GLU A 363 10.73 19.24 10.69
C GLU A 363 11.50 19.62 11.96
N TYR A 364 11.76 18.65 12.85
CA TYR A 364 12.44 18.89 14.12
C TYR A 364 13.86 18.33 14.10
N SER A 365 14.83 19.18 14.43
CA SER A 365 16.25 18.80 14.53
C SER A 365 16.84 19.25 15.87
N ALA A 366 18.06 18.79 16.18
CA ALA A 366 18.76 19.21 17.39
C ALA A 366 19.03 20.74 17.42
N GLY A 367 19.23 21.36 16.25
CA GLY A 367 19.44 22.81 16.13
C GLY A 367 18.14 23.63 16.06
N ALA A 368 17.00 22.99 15.80
CA ALA A 368 15.68 23.63 15.72
C ALA A 368 14.66 22.82 16.53
N PRO A 369 14.70 22.87 17.89
CA PRO A 369 13.83 22.05 18.74
C PRO A 369 12.35 22.44 18.63
N ASN A 370 12.04 23.68 18.24
CA ASN A 370 10.67 24.16 17.98
C ASN A 370 10.17 23.82 16.55
N GLY A 371 11.03 23.16 15.76
CA GLY A 371 10.76 22.79 14.38
C GLY A 371 10.99 23.92 13.38
N THR A 372 11.44 23.56 12.18
CA THR A 372 11.50 24.44 11.01
C THR A 372 10.30 24.14 10.13
N VAL A 373 9.51 25.15 9.79
CA VAL A 373 8.34 25.01 8.91
C VAL A 373 8.72 25.37 7.49
N VAL A 374 8.44 24.47 6.55
CA VAL A 374 8.71 24.65 5.12
C VAL A 374 7.43 24.39 4.33
N LEU A 375 7.03 25.33 3.49
CA LEU A 375 5.94 25.13 2.52
C LEU A 375 6.43 24.15 1.45
N VAL A 376 5.69 23.06 1.26
CA VAL A 376 6.04 22.03 0.27
C VAL A 376 5.08 21.97 -0.90
N GLU A 377 3.83 22.40 -0.74
CA GLU A 377 2.83 22.42 -1.80
C GLU A 377 1.79 23.52 -1.60
N GLU A 378 1.36 24.15 -2.70
CA GLU A 378 0.22 25.07 -2.73
C GLU A 378 -0.85 24.53 -3.67
N ILE A 379 -1.99 24.11 -3.11
CA ILE A 379 -3.12 23.60 -3.89
C ILE A 379 -4.12 24.73 -4.09
N LYS A 380 -4.18 25.25 -5.33
CA LYS A 380 -5.05 26.35 -5.77
C LYS A 380 -6.03 25.83 -6.83
N ASP A 381 -7.01 26.67 -7.20
CA ASP A 381 -7.99 26.39 -8.25
C ASP A 381 -8.73 25.04 -8.06
N ILE A 382 -9.05 24.72 -6.80
CA ILE A 382 -9.64 23.42 -6.42
C ILE A 382 -11.06 23.33 -7.00
N PRO A 383 -11.35 22.33 -7.87
CA PRO A 383 -12.67 22.17 -8.44
C PRO A 383 -13.74 22.01 -7.37
N THR A 384 -14.84 22.75 -7.49
CA THR A 384 -15.92 22.73 -6.51
C THR A 384 -16.86 21.53 -6.70
N GLY A 385 -17.57 21.18 -5.64
CA GLY A 385 -18.73 20.27 -5.74
C GLY A 385 -18.41 18.77 -5.81
N SER A 386 -17.15 18.35 -5.65
CA SER A 386 -16.78 16.92 -5.65
C SER A 386 -15.49 16.65 -4.88
N TRP A 387 -15.38 15.46 -4.28
CA TRP A 387 -14.15 14.98 -3.68
C TRP A 387 -13.06 14.80 -4.76
N GLN A 388 -11.83 15.17 -4.45
CA GLN A 388 -10.65 15.10 -5.32
C GLN A 388 -9.50 14.43 -4.57
N LEU A 389 -8.92 13.38 -5.15
CA LEU A 389 -7.70 12.78 -4.64
C LEU A 389 -6.47 13.63 -5.00
N TYR A 390 -5.70 14.02 -3.99
CA TYR A 390 -4.41 14.70 -4.14
C TYR A 390 -3.27 13.82 -3.64
N HIS A 391 -2.09 13.98 -4.25
CA HIS A 391 -0.84 13.39 -3.81
C HIS A 391 0.24 14.48 -3.70
N VAL A 392 1.03 14.46 -2.63
CA VAL A 392 2.12 15.40 -2.37
C VAL A 392 3.38 14.61 -2.07
N THR A 393 4.42 14.84 -2.88
CA THR A 393 5.71 14.17 -2.73
C THR A 393 6.54 14.86 -1.64
N LEU A 394 7.02 14.08 -0.68
CA LEU A 394 7.82 14.59 0.43
C LEU A 394 9.21 13.90 0.46
N LYS A 395 10.21 14.60 1.00
CA LYS A 395 11.59 14.12 1.16
C LYS A 395 12.12 14.48 2.53
N VAL A 396 11.47 13.97 3.58
CA VAL A 396 11.78 14.31 4.97
C VAL A 396 12.59 13.19 5.62
N THR A 397 13.61 13.54 6.41
CA THR A 397 14.51 12.55 7.03
C THR A 397 14.53 12.61 8.55
N ASN A 398 14.24 13.76 9.16
CA ASN A 398 14.06 13.85 10.61
C ASN A 398 12.59 13.66 10.99
N LYS A 399 12.32 13.52 12.30
CA LYS A 399 10.94 13.51 12.81
C LYS A 399 10.23 14.82 12.42
N PHE A 400 8.97 14.72 12.01
CA PHE A 400 8.25 15.86 11.45
C PHE A 400 6.75 15.82 11.74
N ARG A 401 6.06 16.90 11.38
CA ARG A 401 4.60 16.95 11.25
C ARG A 401 4.22 17.43 9.86
N VAL A 402 3.12 16.90 9.34
CA VAL A 402 2.42 17.48 8.20
C VAL A 402 1.48 18.57 8.73
N VAL A 403 1.47 19.74 8.10
CA VAL A 403 0.63 20.87 8.48
C VAL A 403 -0.24 21.24 7.28
N PHE A 404 -1.55 21.10 7.44
CA PHE A 404 -2.57 21.48 6.47
C PHE A 404 -3.05 22.89 6.81
N GLY A 405 -2.71 23.87 5.97
CA GLY A 405 -3.10 25.27 6.11
C GLY A 405 -4.18 25.65 5.12
N GLY A 406 -5.45 25.67 5.54
CA GLY A 406 -6.54 26.22 4.74
C GLY A 406 -6.47 27.76 4.75
N VAL A 407 -6.57 28.39 3.58
CA VAL A 407 -6.51 29.85 3.44
C VAL A 407 -7.71 30.36 2.66
N ARG A 408 -8.38 31.37 3.23
CA ARG A 408 -9.50 32.05 2.59
C ARG A 408 -9.02 32.99 1.49
N GLY A 409 -9.49 32.76 0.27
CA GLY A 409 -9.18 33.60 -0.88
C GLY A 409 -9.96 34.91 -0.95
N ALA A 410 -9.67 35.69 -1.99
CA ALA A 410 -10.50 36.82 -2.40
C ALA A 410 -11.79 36.35 -3.10
N GLY A 411 -12.86 37.13 -3.03
CA GLY A 411 -14.17 36.82 -3.62
C GLY A 411 -15.18 36.28 -2.61
N ALA A 412 -16.38 35.90 -3.06
CA ALA A 412 -17.40 35.32 -2.18
C ALA A 412 -17.12 33.83 -1.91
N SER A 413 -17.44 33.36 -0.71
CA SER A 413 -17.46 31.94 -0.33
C SER A 413 -18.77 31.64 0.38
N LEU A 414 -19.37 30.49 0.08
CA LEU A 414 -20.62 30.01 0.67
C LEU A 414 -20.44 28.72 1.48
N GLY A 415 -19.20 28.25 1.63
CA GLY A 415 -18.84 27.01 2.30
C GLY A 415 -17.37 27.03 2.68
N GLY A 416 -16.61 26.01 2.29
CA GLY A 416 -15.20 25.93 2.64
C GLY A 416 -14.44 24.76 2.04
N LEU A 417 -13.36 24.38 2.69
CA LEU A 417 -12.50 23.26 2.30
C LEU A 417 -12.69 22.08 3.25
N SER A 418 -12.90 20.88 2.73
CA SER A 418 -13.07 19.67 3.52
C SER A 418 -12.01 18.64 3.16
N ILE A 419 -11.34 18.04 4.14
CA ILE A 419 -10.32 17.01 3.94
C ILE A 419 -10.71 15.72 4.64
N ASP A 420 -10.47 14.59 3.98
CA ASP A 420 -10.75 13.25 4.50
C ASP A 420 -9.76 12.21 3.94
N ASP A 421 -9.76 11.00 4.50
CA ASP A 421 -8.98 9.84 4.06
C ASP A 421 -7.48 10.13 3.85
N ILE A 422 -6.88 10.81 4.82
CA ILE A 422 -5.46 11.17 4.80
C ILE A 422 -4.63 9.91 5.01
N ASN A 423 -3.77 9.59 4.05
CA ASN A 423 -2.83 8.48 4.14
C ASN A 423 -1.41 8.97 3.89
N LEU A 424 -0.48 8.53 4.72
CA LEU A 424 0.94 8.83 4.59
C LEU A 424 1.75 7.54 4.59
N SER A 425 2.58 7.38 3.59
CA SER A 425 3.48 6.24 3.47
C SER A 425 4.84 6.66 2.92
N GLU A 426 5.90 5.94 3.28
CA GLU A 426 7.24 6.10 2.74
C GLU A 426 7.37 5.40 1.39
N THR A 427 6.53 5.82 0.45
CA THR A 427 6.46 5.32 -0.93
C THR A 427 6.65 6.48 -1.90
N ARG A 428 6.86 6.19 -3.19
CA ARG A 428 6.85 7.21 -4.23
C ARG A 428 5.41 7.54 -4.62
N CYS A 429 5.09 8.82 -4.78
CA CYS A 429 3.82 9.20 -5.36
C CYS A 429 3.72 8.78 -6.83
N PRO A 430 2.50 8.49 -7.34
CA PRO A 430 2.30 8.30 -8.77
C PRO A 430 2.71 9.56 -9.53
N HIS A 431 3.28 9.38 -10.72
CA HIS A 431 3.69 10.52 -11.57
C HIS A 431 2.48 11.29 -12.11
N HIS A 432 1.41 10.55 -12.47
CA HIS A 432 0.18 11.11 -13.01
C HIS A 432 -1.03 10.37 -12.45
N ILE A 433 -2.19 11.04 -12.47
CA ILE A 433 -3.45 10.50 -11.99
C ILE A 433 -4.49 10.78 -13.06
N TRP A 434 -5.13 9.71 -13.54
CA TRP A 434 -6.29 9.83 -14.43
C TRP A 434 -7.57 9.55 -13.64
N ARG A 435 -8.34 10.61 -13.38
CA ARG A 435 -9.69 10.50 -12.82
C ARG A 435 -10.70 10.32 -13.94
N ILE A 436 -11.58 9.34 -13.80
CA ILE A 436 -12.72 9.10 -14.68
C ILE A 436 -13.98 9.26 -13.83
N ARG A 437 -14.90 10.13 -14.27
CA ARG A 437 -16.18 10.37 -13.59
C ARG A 437 -17.30 9.65 -14.31
N ASN A 438 -18.38 9.37 -13.58
CA ASN A 438 -19.60 8.73 -14.10
C ASN A 438 -19.29 7.39 -14.79
N VAL A 439 -18.50 6.53 -14.12
CA VAL A 439 -17.97 5.30 -14.71
C VAL A 439 -19.02 4.22 -14.83
N THR A 440 -20.00 4.18 -13.93
CA THR A 440 -21.01 3.11 -13.87
C THR A 440 -21.77 2.97 -15.18
N GLN A 441 -22.06 4.07 -15.88
CA GLN A 441 -22.73 4.07 -17.20
C GLN A 441 -21.83 3.62 -18.38
N LEU A 442 -20.52 3.53 -18.17
CA LEU A 442 -19.54 3.18 -19.21
C LEU A 442 -19.25 1.67 -19.25
N ILE A 443 -19.51 0.96 -18.14
CA ILE A 443 -19.25 -0.48 -18.00
C ILE A 443 -20.20 -1.29 -18.89
N GLY A 444 -19.64 -2.11 -19.79
CA GLY A 444 -20.37 -2.89 -20.78
C GLY A 444 -21.06 -2.05 -21.87
N SER A 445 -20.78 -0.74 -21.93
CA SER A 445 -21.40 0.19 -22.88
C SER A 445 -20.60 0.24 -24.19
N PRO A 446 -21.25 0.40 -25.37
CA PRO A 446 -20.54 0.65 -26.63
C PRO A 446 -19.63 1.89 -26.57
N ASN A 447 -19.95 2.86 -25.71
CA ASN A 447 -19.15 4.06 -25.48
C ASN A 447 -18.07 3.89 -24.39
N GLY A 448 -17.83 2.65 -23.93
CA GLY A 448 -16.90 2.33 -22.85
C GLY A 448 -15.41 2.38 -23.23
N THR A 449 -15.07 2.87 -24.41
CA THR A 449 -13.66 3.06 -24.83
C THR A 449 -13.22 4.48 -24.49
N LEU A 450 -12.31 4.59 -23.53
CA LEU A 450 -11.86 5.86 -22.97
C LEU A 450 -10.37 6.06 -23.24
N TYR A 451 -9.99 7.31 -23.49
CA TYR A 451 -8.60 7.71 -23.60
C TYR A 451 -8.29 8.78 -22.55
N SER A 452 -7.16 8.64 -21.88
CA SER A 452 -6.70 9.63 -20.90
C SER A 452 -6.33 10.95 -21.58
N PRO A 453 -6.23 12.05 -20.81
CA PRO A 453 -5.44 13.20 -21.23
C PRO A 453 -3.99 12.79 -21.58
N PRO A 454 -3.26 13.60 -22.39
CA PRO A 454 -1.85 13.35 -22.64
C PRO A 454 -1.01 13.65 -21.39
N PHE A 455 0.00 12.82 -21.16
CA PHE A 455 0.95 12.98 -20.05
C PHE A 455 2.39 12.94 -20.56
N TYR A 456 3.32 13.46 -19.77
CA TYR A 456 4.76 13.37 -20.02
C TYR A 456 5.46 12.56 -18.94
N SER A 457 6.22 11.53 -19.33
CA SER A 457 7.09 10.79 -18.41
C SER A 457 8.25 11.66 -17.90
N PRO A 458 8.94 11.30 -16.80
CA PRO A 458 10.12 12.02 -16.31
C PRO A 458 11.25 12.13 -17.33
N LYS A 459 11.38 11.16 -18.25
CA LYS A 459 12.35 11.21 -19.36
C LYS A 459 11.91 12.09 -20.53
N GLY A 460 10.67 12.58 -20.53
CA GLY A 460 10.14 13.49 -21.53
C GLY A 460 9.31 12.85 -22.64
N TYR A 461 9.13 11.51 -22.65
CA TYR A 461 8.21 10.85 -23.60
C TYR A 461 6.77 11.21 -23.29
N ALA A 462 6.02 11.61 -24.32
CA ALA A 462 4.58 11.81 -24.22
C ALA A 462 3.84 10.48 -24.35
N PHE A 463 2.80 10.29 -23.55
CA PHE A 463 2.01 9.06 -23.56
C PHE A 463 0.52 9.30 -23.27
N GLN A 464 -0.29 8.30 -23.59
CA GLN A 464 -1.73 8.25 -23.32
C GLN A 464 -2.12 6.83 -22.90
N ILE A 465 -3.12 6.70 -22.03
CA ILE A 465 -3.70 5.42 -21.62
C ILE A 465 -5.04 5.24 -22.31
N SER A 466 -5.32 4.03 -22.80
CA SER A 466 -6.67 3.63 -23.19
C SER A 466 -7.24 2.65 -22.17
N LEU A 467 -8.51 2.84 -21.80
CA LEU A 467 -9.29 1.93 -20.95
C LEU A 467 -10.52 1.48 -21.74
N ILE A 468 -10.67 0.17 -21.89
CA ILE A 468 -11.75 -0.45 -22.66
C ILE A 468 -12.69 -1.14 -21.68
N LEU A 469 -13.87 -0.55 -21.48
CA LEU A 469 -14.96 -1.07 -20.63
C LEU A 469 -16.12 -1.62 -21.47
N SER A 470 -16.02 -1.59 -22.80
CA SER A 470 -17.11 -1.98 -23.71
C SER A 470 -17.26 -3.50 -23.89
N GLN A 471 -16.25 -4.27 -23.50
CA GLN A 471 -16.28 -5.73 -23.55
C GLN A 471 -17.31 -6.28 -22.54
N PRO A 472 -17.90 -7.46 -22.75
CA PRO A 472 -18.97 -7.94 -21.88
C PRO A 472 -18.52 -8.24 -20.44
N THR A 473 -17.33 -8.84 -20.28
CA THR A 473 -16.89 -9.41 -18.99
C THR A 473 -15.68 -8.72 -18.39
N ASN A 474 -14.74 -8.24 -19.20
CA ASN A 474 -13.43 -7.79 -18.77
C ASN A 474 -13.18 -6.34 -19.20
N ALA A 475 -12.56 -5.57 -18.32
CA ALA A 475 -11.95 -4.31 -18.70
C ALA A 475 -10.55 -4.56 -19.28
N GLY A 476 -10.20 -3.87 -20.36
CA GLY A 476 -8.84 -3.84 -20.92
C GLY A 476 -8.16 -2.51 -20.64
N ILE A 477 -6.82 -2.49 -20.53
CA ILE A 477 -6.03 -1.26 -20.36
C ILE A 477 -4.74 -1.32 -21.18
N TYR A 478 -4.41 -0.24 -21.88
CA TYR A 478 -3.23 -0.19 -22.74
C TYR A 478 -2.49 1.15 -22.66
N PHE A 479 -1.17 1.07 -22.66
CA PHE A 479 -0.24 2.19 -22.70
C PHE A 479 0.16 2.48 -24.15
N HIS A 480 0.08 3.75 -24.54
CA HIS A 480 0.47 4.23 -25.87
C HIS A 480 1.49 5.36 -25.73
N LEU A 481 2.58 5.31 -26.51
CA LEU A 481 3.38 6.51 -26.78
C LEU A 481 2.62 7.39 -27.78
N ILE A 482 2.70 8.71 -27.60
CA ILE A 482 2.08 9.69 -28.51
C ILE A 482 3.11 10.71 -28.96
N SER A 483 2.87 11.39 -30.08
CA SER A 483 3.75 12.47 -30.52
C SER A 483 3.80 13.59 -29.49
N GLY A 484 4.99 13.91 -28.99
CA GLY A 484 5.25 14.92 -27.98
C GLY A 484 6.17 16.04 -28.46
N ALA A 485 6.23 17.13 -27.68
CA ALA A 485 7.08 18.28 -27.98
C ALA A 485 8.59 17.96 -27.88
N ASN A 486 8.94 16.93 -27.11
CA ASN A 486 10.34 16.56 -26.85
C ASN A 486 10.89 15.52 -27.83
N ASP A 487 10.06 14.97 -28.72
CA ASP A 487 10.38 13.77 -29.50
C ASP A 487 11.66 13.88 -30.34
N ASP A 488 12.04 15.08 -30.79
CA ASP A 488 13.26 15.31 -31.57
C ASP A 488 14.56 15.14 -30.76
N GLN A 489 14.47 15.19 -29.44
CA GLN A 489 15.60 15.09 -28.51
C GLN A 489 15.66 13.75 -27.78
N LEU A 490 14.64 12.91 -27.94
CA LEU A 490 14.51 11.63 -27.26
C LEU A 490 15.17 10.51 -28.07
N GLU A 491 15.54 9.44 -27.35
CA GLU A 491 16.04 8.21 -27.95
C GLU A 491 14.89 7.38 -28.51
N TRP A 492 15.10 6.80 -29.71
CA TRP A 492 14.09 5.96 -30.36
C TRP A 492 14.76 4.73 -30.98
N PRO A 493 14.17 3.52 -30.87
CA PRO A 493 12.93 3.20 -30.14
C PRO A 493 13.02 3.43 -28.63
N CYS A 494 11.90 3.74 -27.97
CA CYS A 494 11.85 4.14 -26.56
C CYS A 494 12.42 3.04 -25.64
N PRO A 495 13.58 3.25 -24.99
CA PRO A 495 14.28 2.16 -24.30
C PRO A 495 13.87 2.02 -22.84
N TRP A 496 13.39 0.85 -22.47
CA TRP A 496 13.23 0.34 -21.10
C TRP A 496 12.49 1.27 -20.12
N GLN A 497 11.45 1.96 -20.60
CA GLN A 497 10.53 2.69 -19.75
C GLN A 497 9.45 1.74 -19.27
N GLN A 498 9.35 1.52 -17.96
CA GLN A 498 8.28 0.74 -17.36
C GLN A 498 7.10 1.66 -17.01
N ALA A 499 5.95 1.41 -17.64
CA ALA A 499 4.70 2.07 -17.35
C ALA A 499 3.83 1.17 -16.45
N THR A 500 3.63 1.61 -15.21
CA THR A 500 2.77 0.96 -14.22
C THR A 500 1.43 1.68 -14.13
N MET A 501 0.35 0.94 -14.38
CA MET A 501 -1.03 1.40 -14.38
C MET A 501 -1.77 0.72 -13.23
N THR A 502 -2.27 1.51 -12.27
CA THR A 502 -2.92 1.00 -11.06
C THR A 502 -4.33 1.55 -10.96
N LEU A 503 -5.32 0.67 -11.04
CA LEU A 503 -6.70 0.97 -10.67
C LEU A 503 -6.80 1.00 -9.14
N LEU A 504 -7.04 2.19 -8.59
CA LEU A 504 -7.04 2.41 -7.16
C LEU A 504 -8.30 1.81 -6.51
N ASP A 505 -8.10 0.90 -5.56
CA ASP A 505 -9.11 0.58 -4.54
C ASP A 505 -9.14 1.76 -3.56
N GLN A 506 -10.21 2.55 -3.54
CA GLN A 506 -10.30 3.83 -2.81
C GLN A 506 -10.65 3.65 -1.33
N ASN A 507 -10.17 2.54 -0.74
CA ASN A 507 -10.39 2.26 0.67
C ASN A 507 -9.78 3.38 1.55
N PRO A 508 -10.47 3.78 2.63
CA PRO A 508 -9.99 4.78 3.59
C PRO A 508 -8.58 4.52 4.12
N ASP A 509 -8.23 3.26 4.36
CA ASP A 509 -6.93 2.84 4.89
C ASP A 509 -6.05 2.24 3.79
N ILE A 510 -4.93 2.88 3.49
CA ILE A 510 -3.97 2.42 2.47
C ILE A 510 -3.51 0.97 2.67
N ARG A 511 -3.51 0.47 3.91
CA ARG A 511 -3.10 -0.90 4.25
C ARG A 511 -4.10 -1.95 3.76
N ARG A 512 -5.38 -1.57 3.62
CA ARG A 512 -6.49 -2.44 3.23
C ARG A 512 -6.84 -2.38 1.75
N ARG A 513 -6.17 -1.51 1.00
CA ARG A 513 -6.38 -1.39 -0.45
C ARG A 513 -5.87 -2.61 -1.19
N MET A 514 -6.72 -3.20 -2.02
CA MET A 514 -6.37 -4.27 -2.96
C MET A 514 -6.35 -3.72 -4.39
N SER A 515 -5.66 -2.59 -4.60
CA SER A 515 -5.59 -1.92 -5.90
C SER A 515 -5.08 -2.85 -7.01
N ASN A 516 -5.77 -2.90 -8.13
CA ASN A 516 -5.43 -3.76 -9.26
C ASN A 516 -4.36 -3.10 -10.15
N GLN A 517 -3.24 -3.78 -10.39
CA GLN A 517 -2.06 -3.17 -11.00
C GLN A 517 -1.47 -4.03 -12.12
N ARG A 518 -1.10 -3.40 -13.23
CA ARG A 518 -0.34 -4.00 -14.33
C ARG A 518 0.79 -3.07 -14.76
N SER A 519 1.88 -3.66 -15.24
CA SER A 519 3.03 -2.92 -15.76
C SER A 519 3.42 -3.46 -17.13
N VAL A 520 3.84 -2.56 -18.02
CA VAL A 520 4.43 -2.89 -19.32
C VAL A 520 5.76 -2.15 -19.46
N THR A 521 6.75 -2.76 -20.10
CA THR A 521 8.05 -2.13 -20.36
C THR A 521 8.29 -1.98 -21.85
N THR A 522 8.79 -0.80 -22.26
CA THR A 522 9.14 -0.53 -23.66
C THR A 522 10.44 -1.25 -24.05
N ASP A 523 10.33 -2.43 -24.66
CA ASP A 523 11.49 -3.13 -25.24
C ASP A 523 11.88 -2.48 -26.57
N PRO A 524 13.04 -1.80 -26.67
CA PRO A 524 13.43 -1.10 -27.88
C PRO A 524 13.73 -2.05 -29.06
N LEU A 525 13.89 -3.35 -28.81
CA LEU A 525 14.14 -4.37 -29.83
C LEU A 525 12.86 -5.02 -30.35
N LEU A 526 11.70 -4.74 -29.75
CA LEU A 526 10.42 -5.29 -30.18
C LEU A 526 10.03 -4.74 -31.55
N THR A 527 9.94 -5.62 -32.54
CA THR A 527 9.50 -5.29 -33.91
C THR A 527 7.99 -5.54 -34.09
N THR A 528 7.38 -4.87 -35.06
CA THR A 528 6.02 -5.20 -35.48
C THR A 528 6.06 -6.41 -36.41
N GLY A 529 5.22 -7.42 -36.13
CA GLY A 529 5.17 -8.67 -36.90
C GLY A 529 4.73 -8.52 -38.37
N ASP A 530 4.20 -7.36 -38.76
CA ASP A 530 3.61 -7.11 -40.09
C ASP A 530 4.63 -6.82 -41.20
N ASP A 531 5.82 -6.30 -40.86
CA ASP A 531 6.84 -5.91 -41.84
C ASP A 531 8.28 -6.33 -41.46
N GLY A 532 8.51 -6.74 -40.21
CA GLY A 532 9.83 -7.06 -39.65
C GLY A 532 10.85 -5.90 -39.71
N LYS A 533 10.39 -4.68 -40.03
CA LYS A 533 11.24 -3.52 -40.35
C LYS A 533 10.94 -2.30 -39.49
N SER A 534 9.75 -2.23 -38.87
CA SER A 534 9.42 -1.16 -37.92
C SER A 534 9.42 -1.66 -36.48
N TYR A 535 9.90 -0.81 -35.58
CA TYR A 535 9.92 -1.10 -34.14
C TYR A 535 8.60 -0.66 -33.51
N PHE A 536 8.07 -1.49 -32.62
CA PHE A 536 6.79 -1.26 -31.95
C PHE A 536 6.80 0.05 -31.15
N TRP A 537 7.92 0.33 -30.47
CA TRP A 537 8.13 1.53 -29.65
C TRP A 537 8.95 2.61 -30.37
N ASP A 538 8.98 2.61 -31.71
CA ASP A 538 9.58 3.71 -32.48
C ASP A 538 8.75 5.00 -32.33
N ARG A 539 9.28 6.11 -32.85
CA ARG A 539 8.66 7.43 -32.76
C ARG A 539 7.23 7.42 -33.33
N PRO A 540 6.20 7.88 -32.58
CA PRO A 540 4.81 7.88 -33.05
C PRO A 540 4.58 8.61 -34.38
N SER A 541 5.39 9.63 -34.71
CA SER A 541 5.31 10.29 -36.03
C SER A 541 5.68 9.37 -37.21
N LYS A 542 6.44 8.31 -36.97
CA LYS A 542 6.92 7.34 -37.97
C LYS A 542 6.05 6.09 -38.03
N VAL A 543 5.64 5.55 -36.88
CA VAL A 543 4.92 4.26 -36.79
C VAL A 543 3.47 4.38 -36.30
N GLY A 544 3.05 5.58 -35.86
CA GLY A 544 1.75 5.82 -35.27
C GLY A 544 0.67 6.28 -36.25
N GLU A 545 -0.57 6.05 -35.86
CA GLU A 545 -1.78 6.48 -36.56
C GLU A 545 -2.18 7.90 -36.17
N VAL A 546 -2.90 8.58 -37.06
CA VAL A 546 -3.44 9.92 -36.82
C VAL A 546 -4.63 9.82 -35.87
N ASP A 547 -4.63 10.66 -34.83
CA ASP A 547 -5.80 10.87 -33.96
C ASP A 547 -5.92 12.34 -33.52
N PHE A 548 -6.94 12.67 -32.74
CA PHE A 548 -7.32 14.02 -32.34
C PHE A 548 -7.53 14.11 -30.83
N PHE A 549 -6.94 15.13 -30.20
CA PHE A 549 -7.26 15.48 -28.82
C PHE A 549 -8.69 16.04 -28.72
N PRO A 550 -9.30 16.08 -27.52
CA PRO A 550 -10.65 16.63 -27.32
C PRO A 550 -10.84 18.08 -27.82
N ASN A 551 -9.76 18.86 -27.93
CA ASN A 551 -9.78 20.22 -28.47
C ASN A 551 -9.69 20.29 -30.01
N GLY A 552 -9.65 19.14 -30.71
CA GLY A 552 -9.54 19.03 -32.17
C GLY A 552 -8.11 19.05 -32.71
N THR A 553 -7.08 19.15 -31.87
CA THR A 553 -5.69 19.15 -32.31
C THR A 553 -5.27 17.76 -32.75
N GLN A 554 -4.75 17.66 -33.98
CA GLN A 554 -4.25 16.41 -34.53
C GLN A 554 -2.92 15.99 -33.87
N PHE A 555 -2.75 14.71 -33.59
CA PHE A 555 -1.50 14.11 -33.09
C PHE A 555 -1.30 12.71 -33.68
N ARG A 556 -0.19 12.06 -33.34
CA ARG A 556 0.08 10.66 -33.72
C ARG A 556 0.10 9.77 -32.48
N ARG A 557 -0.71 8.71 -32.46
CA ARG A 557 -0.70 7.69 -31.41
C ARG A 557 0.09 6.48 -31.91
N GLY A 558 1.06 6.00 -31.15
CA GLY A 558 1.72 4.71 -31.38
C GLY A 558 0.82 3.54 -31.02
N ARG A 559 1.28 2.32 -31.36
CA ARG A 559 0.57 1.08 -30.98
C ARG A 559 0.49 0.96 -29.46
N GLY A 560 -0.59 0.35 -28.98
CA GLY A 560 -0.83 0.17 -27.53
C GLY A 560 -0.27 -1.14 -27.01
N ALA A 561 0.35 -1.16 -25.84
CA ALA A 561 0.70 -2.41 -25.14
C ALA A 561 0.05 -2.46 -23.76
N GLY A 562 -0.48 -3.63 -23.40
CA GLY A 562 -1.27 -3.78 -22.19
C GLY A 562 -2.07 -5.08 -22.23
N THR A 563 -3.22 -5.13 -21.56
CA THR A 563 -3.98 -6.36 -21.37
C THR A 563 -5.47 -6.16 -21.70
N SER A 564 -6.10 -7.17 -22.29
CA SER A 564 -7.57 -7.23 -22.43
C SER A 564 -8.30 -7.74 -21.17
N ALA A 565 -7.55 -8.33 -20.23
CA ALA A 565 -8.01 -8.90 -18.97
C ALA A 565 -7.39 -8.15 -17.79
N PHE A 566 -7.57 -6.83 -17.76
CA PHE A 566 -7.04 -6.00 -16.67
C PHE A 566 -7.75 -6.31 -15.35
N ILE A 567 -9.08 -6.33 -15.37
CA ILE A 567 -9.95 -6.68 -14.26
C ILE A 567 -11.33 -7.09 -14.82
N THR A 568 -12.00 -8.05 -14.19
CA THR A 568 -13.39 -8.38 -14.56
C THR A 568 -14.34 -7.24 -14.15
N HIS A 569 -15.45 -7.08 -14.86
CA HIS A 569 -16.49 -6.10 -14.52
C HIS A 569 -17.11 -6.36 -13.14
N GLU A 570 -17.22 -7.62 -12.73
CA GLU A 570 -17.70 -7.97 -11.38
C GLU A 570 -16.71 -7.52 -10.30
N ARG A 571 -15.39 -7.72 -10.50
CA ARG A 571 -14.38 -7.24 -9.55
C ARG A 571 -14.24 -5.72 -9.57
N LEU A 572 -14.39 -5.07 -10.73
CA LEU A 572 -14.40 -3.61 -10.85
C LEU A 572 -15.55 -2.97 -10.05
N LYS A 573 -16.70 -3.63 -9.95
CA LYS A 573 -17.85 -3.17 -9.14
C LYS A 573 -17.75 -3.55 -7.66
N SER A 574 -16.76 -4.37 -7.30
CA SER A 574 -16.51 -4.76 -5.91
C SER A 574 -15.59 -3.76 -5.21
N ARG A 575 -15.47 -3.88 -3.88
CA ARG A 575 -14.60 -3.02 -3.04
C ARG A 575 -14.88 -1.53 -3.30
N ASP A 576 -13.84 -0.69 -3.20
CA ASP A 576 -13.93 0.76 -3.38
C ASP A 576 -13.29 1.21 -4.70
N PHE A 577 -13.25 0.37 -5.75
CA PHE A 577 -12.70 0.79 -7.05
C PHE A 577 -13.52 1.92 -7.68
N ILE A 578 -14.85 1.81 -7.60
CA ILE A 578 -15.80 2.85 -7.97
C ILE A 578 -16.35 3.44 -6.68
N LYS A 579 -16.03 4.71 -6.40
CA LYS A 579 -16.47 5.41 -5.18
C LYS A 579 -16.95 6.80 -5.58
N GLY A 580 -18.20 7.15 -5.23
CA GLY A 580 -18.83 8.38 -5.74
C GLY A 580 -18.99 8.42 -7.27
N ASP A 581 -19.11 7.25 -7.91
CA ASP A 581 -19.08 7.07 -9.38
C ASP A 581 -17.79 7.56 -10.06
N ASP A 582 -16.72 7.72 -9.27
CA ASP A 582 -15.38 8.04 -9.72
C ASP A 582 -14.47 6.81 -9.68
N VAL A 583 -13.55 6.76 -10.64
CA VAL A 583 -12.41 5.84 -10.68
C VAL A 583 -11.12 6.64 -10.82
N TYR A 584 -10.07 6.17 -10.16
CA TYR A 584 -8.72 6.70 -10.30
C TYR A 584 -7.76 5.64 -10.84
N ILE A 585 -7.11 5.95 -11.96
CA ILE A 585 -5.98 5.19 -12.48
C ILE A 585 -4.70 5.96 -12.17
N LEU A 586 -3.86 5.40 -11.30
CA LEU A 586 -2.55 5.95 -10.94
C LEU A 586 -1.51 5.47 -11.94
N LEU A 587 -0.65 6.39 -12.40
CA LEU A 587 0.29 6.16 -13.49
C LEU A 587 1.70 6.53 -13.06
N THR A 588 2.62 5.57 -13.18
CA THR A 588 4.06 5.79 -12.99
C THR A 588 4.79 5.26 -14.20
N VAL A 589 5.52 6.13 -14.89
CA VAL A 589 6.42 5.76 -16.00
C VAL A 589 7.84 6.09 -15.60
N GLU A 590 8.73 5.11 -15.52
CA GLU A 590 10.11 5.33 -15.10
C GLU A 590 11.12 4.48 -15.88
N ASP A 591 12.36 4.97 -15.92
CA ASP A 591 13.47 4.29 -16.57
C ASP A 591 14.01 3.17 -15.69
N ILE A 592 13.93 1.94 -16.18
CA ILE A 592 14.40 0.76 -15.45
C ILE A 592 15.66 0.14 -16.10
N SER A 593 16.33 0.85 -17.01
CA SER A 593 17.52 0.33 -17.73
C SER A 593 18.65 -0.10 -16.78
N HIS A 594 18.73 0.52 -15.60
CA HIS A 594 19.66 0.16 -14.53
C HIS A 594 19.47 -1.27 -13.98
N LEU A 595 18.31 -1.90 -14.23
CA LEU A 595 18.04 -3.29 -13.85
C LEU A 595 18.58 -4.30 -14.86
N ASN A 596 19.20 -3.87 -15.97
CA ASN A 596 19.74 -4.79 -16.97
C ASN A 596 20.89 -5.65 -16.39
N THR A 597 21.78 -5.05 -15.60
CA THR A 597 22.87 -5.77 -14.89
C THR A 597 22.62 -5.77 -13.39
N THR A 598 22.04 -6.86 -12.86
CA THR A 598 21.70 -6.99 -11.43
C THR A 598 22.52 -8.05 -10.70
N SER A 599 23.22 -8.94 -11.40
CA SER A 599 24.07 -9.94 -10.76
C SER A 599 25.41 -9.34 -10.29
N PRO A 600 25.81 -9.51 -9.02
CA PRO A 600 27.13 -9.10 -8.56
C PRO A 600 28.18 -9.89 -9.33
N GLN A 601 29.05 -9.20 -10.08
CA GLN A 601 30.16 -9.86 -10.75
C GLN A 601 31.03 -10.59 -9.70
N PRO A 602 31.42 -11.85 -9.93
CA PRO A 602 32.38 -12.52 -9.07
C PRO A 602 33.66 -11.68 -9.05
N VAL A 603 34.08 -11.27 -7.84
CA VAL A 603 35.39 -10.65 -7.63
C VAL A 603 36.43 -11.61 -8.22
N PRO A 604 37.26 -11.19 -9.20
CA PRO A 604 38.27 -12.06 -9.74
C PRO A 604 39.20 -12.50 -8.61
N THR A 605 39.31 -13.81 -8.40
CA THR A 605 40.30 -14.41 -7.51
C THR A 605 41.69 -14.11 -8.10
N ALA A 606 42.23 -12.94 -7.78
CA ALA A 606 43.59 -12.59 -8.14
C ALA A 606 44.53 -13.56 -7.42
N GLY A 607 45.24 -14.35 -8.22
CA GLY A 607 46.15 -15.39 -7.77
C GLY A 607 47.15 -14.87 -6.75
N ILE A 608 47.39 -15.69 -5.74
CA ILE A 608 48.43 -15.53 -4.73
C ILE A 608 49.80 -15.46 -5.44
N PRO A 609 50.57 -14.37 -5.30
CA PRO A 609 51.99 -14.38 -5.58
C PRO A 609 52.74 -14.58 -4.26
N THR A 610 53.45 -15.70 -4.18
CA THR A 610 54.56 -15.93 -3.25
C THR A 610 55.66 -14.88 -3.41
N ALA A 611 55.94 -14.09 -2.37
CA ALA A 611 57.23 -13.42 -2.11
C ALA A 611 57.22 -12.86 -0.68
N SER A 612 57.98 -13.46 0.23
CA SER A 612 59.34 -13.07 0.64
C SER A 612 59.36 -12.08 1.80
N THR A 613 59.88 -12.59 2.91
CA THR A 613 60.17 -11.93 4.18
C THR A 613 61.10 -10.73 4.02
N THR A 614 60.66 -9.55 4.45
CA THR A 614 61.57 -8.51 4.94
C THR A 614 60.89 -7.66 6.01
N THR A 615 61.50 -7.71 7.19
CA THR A 615 61.18 -6.94 8.40
C THR A 615 61.40 -5.44 8.18
N ALA A 616 60.36 -4.64 8.40
CA ALA A 616 60.49 -3.23 8.77
C ALA A 616 59.52 -2.94 9.94
N ARG A 617 60.13 -2.58 11.06
CA ARG A 617 59.51 -2.30 12.35
C ARG A 617 59.10 -0.84 12.37
N THR A 618 57.80 -0.56 12.37
CA THR A 618 57.28 0.78 12.69
C THR A 618 56.24 0.65 13.78
N THR A 619 56.60 1.16 14.94
CA THR A 619 55.82 1.26 16.17
C THR A 619 54.65 2.21 15.98
N THR A 620 53.42 1.69 16.01
CA THR A 620 52.22 2.46 16.37
C THR A 620 51.71 1.95 17.71
N ALA A 621 51.61 2.87 18.66
CA ALA A 621 51.17 2.62 20.02
C ALA A 621 49.74 2.06 19.99
N ARG A 622 49.57 0.84 20.52
CA ARG A 622 48.24 0.24 20.76
C ARG A 622 47.52 1.08 21.79
N ILE A 623 46.42 1.71 21.40
CA ILE A 623 45.38 2.12 22.33
C ILE A 623 44.92 0.85 23.06
N PRO A 624 44.92 0.79 24.40
CA PRO A 624 44.44 -0.38 25.11
C PRO A 624 42.96 -0.60 24.75
N ASP A 625 42.63 -1.78 24.25
CA ASP A 625 41.25 -2.19 24.05
C ASP A 625 40.57 -2.31 25.42
N LEU A 626 39.89 -1.23 25.83
CA LEU A 626 39.29 -1.06 27.15
C LEU A 626 38.27 -2.17 27.48
N CYS A 627 37.69 -2.81 26.46
CA CYS A 627 36.76 -3.93 26.61
C CYS A 627 37.44 -5.28 26.87
N VAL A 628 38.78 -5.40 26.73
CA VAL A 628 39.50 -6.65 27.08
C VAL A 628 39.59 -6.87 28.59
N LYS A 629 39.53 -5.79 29.39
CA LYS A 629 39.60 -5.86 30.87
C LYS A 629 38.25 -5.60 31.56
N PHE A 630 37.21 -5.25 30.81
CA PHE A 630 35.89 -4.90 31.35
C PHE A 630 34.84 -5.90 30.83
N THR A 631 34.47 -6.87 31.68
CA THR A 631 33.54 -7.94 31.30
C THR A 631 32.11 -7.58 31.69
N CYS A 632 31.18 -7.69 30.75
CA CYS A 632 29.75 -7.55 31.01
C CYS A 632 29.14 -8.90 31.40
N GLU A 633 28.16 -8.87 32.29
CA GLU A 633 27.43 -10.04 32.76
C GLU A 633 26.08 -10.16 32.01
N ASN A 634 25.44 -11.33 32.11
CA ASN A 634 24.11 -11.60 31.54
C ASN A 634 23.95 -11.20 30.06
N ASP A 635 24.91 -11.62 29.22
CA ASP A 635 24.98 -11.32 27.79
C ASP A 635 25.03 -9.83 27.42
N GLY A 636 25.44 -8.99 28.38
CA GLY A 636 25.74 -7.57 28.11
C GLY A 636 26.89 -7.41 27.10
N VAL A 637 26.78 -6.41 26.23
CA VAL A 637 27.80 -6.12 25.21
C VAL A 637 28.65 -4.94 25.66
N CYS A 638 29.98 -5.12 25.78
CA CYS A 638 30.89 -4.02 26.11
C CYS A 638 31.02 -3.06 24.92
N THR A 639 30.81 -1.78 25.17
CA THR A 639 30.99 -0.71 24.19
C THR A 639 31.85 0.40 24.79
N VAL A 640 32.65 1.08 23.96
CA VAL A 640 33.46 2.21 24.42
C VAL A 640 32.76 3.52 24.06
N ARG A 641 32.42 4.33 25.06
CA ARG A 641 31.82 5.66 24.90
C ARG A 641 32.66 6.67 25.66
N ASP A 642 33.05 7.76 25.00
CA ASP A 642 33.87 8.84 25.58
C ASP A 642 35.16 8.36 26.29
N GLY A 643 35.79 7.31 25.75
CA GLY A 643 37.04 6.75 26.29
C GLY A 643 36.87 5.89 27.55
N LYS A 644 35.64 5.48 27.91
CA LYS A 644 35.34 4.53 28.98
C LYS A 644 34.62 3.30 28.44
N ALA A 645 34.90 2.13 29.02
CA ALA A 645 34.16 0.90 28.73
C ALA A 645 32.85 0.89 29.53
N GLU A 646 31.73 0.66 28.86
CA GLU A 646 30.39 0.58 29.45
C GLU A 646 29.65 -0.63 28.87
N CYS A 647 28.85 -1.30 29.71
CA CYS A 647 28.05 -2.44 29.30
C CYS A 647 26.67 -2.04 28.81
N ARG A 648 26.29 -2.51 27.63
CA ARG A 648 24.91 -2.44 27.14
C ARG A 648 24.15 -3.71 27.54
N CYS A 649 23.18 -3.53 28.42
CA CYS A 649 22.43 -4.63 29.01
C CYS A 649 21.25 -5.07 28.14
N PRO A 650 21.00 -6.37 27.99
CA PRO A 650 19.86 -6.86 27.25
C PRO A 650 18.55 -6.61 28.01
N SER A 651 17.48 -6.44 27.25
CA SER A 651 16.11 -6.27 27.75
C SER A 651 15.12 -6.99 26.84
N GLY A 652 14.05 -7.51 27.43
CA GLY A 652 12.89 -8.11 26.77
C GLY A 652 11.60 -7.42 27.22
N GLU A 653 10.44 -7.92 26.76
CA GLU A 653 9.14 -7.25 26.98
C GLU A 653 8.80 -6.98 28.46
N ASP A 654 9.17 -7.89 29.37
CA ASP A 654 8.82 -7.81 30.80
C ASP A 654 10.02 -7.87 31.76
N TRP A 655 11.25 -7.76 31.24
CA TRP A 655 12.46 -7.77 32.05
C TRP A 655 13.62 -7.04 31.39
N TRP A 656 14.55 -6.53 32.19
CA TRP A 656 15.79 -5.92 31.72
C TRP A 656 16.93 -6.21 32.69
N TYR A 657 18.16 -6.27 32.20
CA TYR A 657 19.32 -6.18 33.08
C TYR A 657 19.75 -4.71 33.23
N MET A 658 20.25 -4.36 34.41
CA MET A 658 20.70 -3.02 34.79
C MET A 658 21.87 -3.13 35.77
N GLY A 659 22.59 -2.02 35.96
CA GLY A 659 23.85 -2.00 36.71
C GLY A 659 25.03 -1.73 35.78
N GLU A 660 26.18 -1.40 36.36
CA GLU A 660 27.37 -0.98 35.60
C GLU A 660 27.92 -2.09 34.70
N ARG A 661 27.62 -3.36 35.05
CA ARG A 661 28.02 -4.55 34.31
C ARG A 661 26.84 -5.45 33.93
N CYS A 662 25.61 -4.94 34.01
CA CYS A 662 24.37 -5.70 33.77
C CYS A 662 24.09 -6.80 34.81
N GLU A 663 24.56 -6.61 36.03
CA GLU A 663 24.52 -7.61 37.10
C GLU A 663 23.15 -7.75 37.79
N LYS A 664 22.22 -6.80 37.60
CA LYS A 664 20.90 -6.80 38.26
C LYS A 664 19.78 -7.01 37.25
N ARG A 665 18.82 -7.88 37.56
CA ARG A 665 17.62 -8.09 36.75
C ARG A 665 16.45 -7.27 37.33
N GLY A 666 15.76 -6.51 36.48
CA GLY A 666 14.48 -5.88 36.75
C GLY A 666 13.36 -6.57 35.97
N SER A 667 12.14 -6.54 36.51
CA SER A 667 10.93 -7.00 35.83
C SER A 667 9.74 -6.13 36.21
N THR A 668 8.78 -5.99 35.29
CA THR A 668 7.50 -5.29 35.51
C THR A 668 6.72 -5.83 36.71
N ARG A 669 6.85 -7.12 37.04
CA ARG A 669 6.23 -7.73 38.24
C ARG A 669 6.77 -7.17 39.57
N ASP A 670 8.06 -6.89 39.65
CA ASP A 670 8.68 -6.36 40.89
C ASP A 670 8.29 -4.90 41.12
N THR A 671 8.11 -4.13 40.04
CA THR A 671 7.64 -2.74 40.10
C THR A 671 6.17 -2.66 40.53
N ILE A 672 5.32 -3.61 40.11
CA ILE A 672 3.91 -3.70 40.51
C ILE A 672 3.80 -4.05 42.00
N VAL A 673 4.62 -4.94 42.54
CA VAL A 673 4.60 -5.29 43.97
C VAL A 673 4.98 -4.11 44.88
N ILE A 674 5.91 -3.25 44.44
CA ILE A 674 6.30 -2.03 45.17
C ILE A 674 5.21 -0.94 45.03
N ALA A 675 4.57 -0.82 43.86
CA ALA A 675 3.49 0.14 43.65
C ALA A 675 2.21 -0.21 44.43
N VAL A 676 1.85 -1.49 44.52
CA VAL A 676 0.66 -1.97 45.24
C VAL A 676 0.85 -1.89 46.76
N SER A 677 2.06 -2.15 47.28
CA SER A 677 2.34 -2.02 48.72
C SER A 677 2.33 -0.56 49.20
N SER A 678 2.79 0.38 48.37
CA SER A 678 2.76 1.81 48.68
C SER A 678 1.34 2.41 48.60
N THR A 679 0.49 1.98 47.66
CA THR A 679 -0.92 2.40 47.64
C THR A 679 -1.72 1.84 48.81
N ALA A 680 -1.49 0.58 49.20
CA ALA A 680 -2.15 -0.02 50.35
C ALA A 680 -1.77 0.69 51.68
N ALA A 681 -0.51 1.11 51.83
CA ALA A 681 -0.05 1.87 53.00
C ALA A 681 -0.71 3.26 53.08
N VAL A 682 -0.82 3.97 51.95
CA VAL A 682 -1.48 5.28 51.88
C VAL A 682 -2.98 5.14 52.15
N PHE A 683 -3.63 4.10 51.61
CA PHE A 683 -5.04 3.84 51.88
C PHE A 683 -5.29 3.49 53.35
N GLY A 684 -4.41 2.69 53.97
CA GLY A 684 -4.45 2.39 55.40
C GLY A 684 -4.29 3.66 56.26
N ALA A 685 -3.34 4.54 55.92
CA ALA A 685 -3.14 5.80 56.63
C ALA A 685 -4.36 6.74 56.50
N MET A 686 -4.92 6.87 55.29
CA MET A 686 -6.15 7.64 55.03
C MET A 686 -7.33 7.09 55.84
N LEU A 687 -7.47 5.77 55.93
CA LEU A 687 -8.54 5.14 56.70
C LEU A 687 -8.39 5.41 58.21
N VAL A 688 -7.17 5.34 58.73
CA VAL A 688 -6.88 5.68 60.14
C VAL A 688 -7.18 7.15 60.42
N VAL A 689 -6.73 8.08 59.55
CA VAL A 689 -7.03 9.51 59.69
C VAL A 689 -8.54 9.77 59.65
N THR A 690 -9.26 9.08 58.78
CA THR A 690 -10.72 9.21 58.67
C THR A 690 -11.41 8.68 59.91
N LEU A 691 -11.03 7.50 60.41
CA LEU A 691 -11.59 6.91 61.63
C LEU A 691 -11.28 7.77 62.87
N VAL A 692 -10.06 8.31 62.99
CA VAL A 692 -9.68 9.24 64.06
C VAL A 692 -10.47 10.54 63.95
N SER A 693 -10.65 11.08 62.75
CA SER A 693 -11.44 12.29 62.52
C SER A 693 -12.92 12.09 62.88
N VAL A 694 -13.51 10.94 62.51
CA VAL A 694 -14.87 10.54 62.90
C VAL A 694 -14.97 10.34 64.42
N TYR A 695 -13.99 9.70 65.04
CA TYR A 695 -13.96 9.53 66.50
C TYR A 695 -13.87 10.89 67.23
N CYS A 696 -13.00 11.79 66.77
CA CYS A 696 -12.83 13.13 67.32
C CYS A 696 -14.08 13.99 67.13
N THR A 697 -14.73 13.95 65.97
CA THR A 697 -16.00 14.66 65.74
C THR A 697 -17.12 14.09 66.59
N ARG A 698 -17.22 12.76 66.73
CA ARG A 698 -18.22 12.11 67.59
C ARG A 698 -17.99 12.41 69.08
N LYS A 699 -16.72 12.49 69.52
CA LYS A 699 -16.36 12.92 70.88
C LYS A 699 -16.69 14.39 71.12
N ARG A 700 -16.40 15.29 70.15
CA ARG A 700 -16.81 16.70 70.21
C ARG A 700 -18.33 16.85 70.26
N TYR A 701 -19.08 16.07 69.47
CA TYR A 701 -20.55 16.09 69.51
C TYR A 701 -21.10 15.62 70.85
N ARG A 702 -20.53 14.55 71.44
CA ARG A 702 -20.91 14.10 72.79
C ARG A 702 -20.57 15.13 73.88
N GLN A 703 -19.45 15.84 73.75
CA GLN A 703 -19.11 16.94 74.68
C GLN A 703 -20.05 18.15 74.52
N LYS A 704 -20.49 18.47 73.31
CA LYS A 704 -21.44 19.56 73.03
C LYS A 704 -22.87 19.24 73.51
N MET A 705 -23.28 17.97 73.48
CA MET A 705 -24.55 17.52 74.08
C MET A 705 -24.49 17.43 75.62
N GLY A 706 -23.30 17.30 76.20
CA GLY A 706 -23.11 17.35 77.66
C GLY A 706 -23.06 18.77 78.25
N SER A 707 -22.86 19.81 77.41
CA SER A 707 -22.75 21.21 77.84
C SER A 707 -23.98 22.08 77.58
N ASN A 708 -24.98 21.59 76.84
CA ASN A 708 -26.19 22.33 76.47
C ASN A 708 -27.48 21.76 77.11
N ALA A 709 -27.36 21.03 78.22
CA ALA A 709 -28.49 20.58 79.03
C ALA A 709 -28.54 21.35 80.36
N ALA A 710 -28.68 22.67 80.28
CA ALA A 710 -29.17 23.52 81.36
C ALA A 710 -29.77 24.79 80.73
N ASP A 711 -30.97 25.15 81.20
CA ASP A 711 -31.77 26.34 80.89
C ASP A 711 -32.56 26.33 79.55
N VAL A 712 -33.87 26.02 79.50
CA VAL A 712 -35.09 26.76 79.99
C VAL A 712 -35.99 27.03 78.74
N PRO A 713 -37.35 27.13 78.83
CA PRO A 713 -38.25 26.11 78.29
C PRO A 713 -39.14 26.62 77.14
N VAL A 714 -39.97 25.68 76.68
CA VAL A 714 -41.11 25.75 75.77
C VAL A 714 -41.96 27.02 75.89
N GLU A 715 -42.22 27.68 74.75
CA GLU A 715 -43.50 28.34 74.50
C GLU A 715 -43.86 28.30 72.99
N ASN A 716 -45.16 28.14 72.75
CA ASN A 716 -45.84 27.90 71.49
C ASN A 716 -45.88 29.15 70.56
N GLU A 717 -45.99 28.92 69.24
CA GLU A 717 -47.15 29.29 68.39
C GLU A 717 -46.76 29.55 66.92
N HIS A 718 -47.53 28.87 66.04
CA HIS A 718 -48.07 29.27 64.74
C HIS A 718 -47.24 29.95 63.62
N ALA A 719 -47.38 29.33 62.42
CA ALA A 719 -47.50 29.91 61.06
C ALA A 719 -46.30 30.74 60.53
N PHE A 720 -45.70 30.45 59.38
CA PHE A 720 -46.21 30.10 58.05
C PHE A 720 -45.18 29.25 57.29
#